data_AF-A0A1V5D9C0-F1
#
_entry.id   AF-A0A1V5D9C0-F1
#
_cell.length_a   1.000
_cell.length_b   1.000
_cell.length_c   1.000
_cell.angle_alpha   90.00
_cell.angle_beta   90.00
_cell.angle_gamma   90.00
#
_symmetry.space_group_name_H-M   'P 1'
#
loop_
_entity.id
_entity.type
_entity.pdbx_description
1 polymer ?
#
loop_
_entity_poly.entity_id
_entity_poly.type
_entity_poly.pdbx_seq_one_letter_code
_entity_poly.pdbx_strand_id
1 'polypeptide(L)'
;MINTQQKTIWIGIIGAIVLSLFCFEVPAQSPMDIEQTAKRLEEELQGSADLSKLMETYRETMQLMDEANRKTGGTTGMQNVPVQPAETPEKEVERRREIINSQFRQAKNMMGNLPAGAEKPQIPEALPLEGYIVVNGGEKEFFSNEVKTDLLYTIKESFVGNLIILHAGQFDREKEYEIQSLSTKINVSSAAGKKCVRRSHYSPSSCTRWTHFLRYDIDKGERYPQFRADVVSAIPAENGKIKVEARAPGVVFRGDDGKTNLGMGCFSATWSLNRSEFEQLLTRGEISLHKDIGRPMGPSPGCRPGSAMTLYLKVRQEPEECKDMRSVELMIASPEDKSRHVFSDEYLLSEHSNKLILELEAKTVPERYADSVEWTIPEIEGSNRTITPASTSSTPKGRKLTVVYKGLPEDNNEFGRKTVKATLKVDSCRIEKTREVRFYYPRDEENNPEGKHPNWFYYWKQTPAARPFGQNVRIAYQCEGIPSEKCKCVHRGVIGQYNPYYSGYKTINICNLKTNTWDPDTFYVELPAVKRSIPSTLSGRNFFSYTYIDTFAVDVMHEFTHFNNFHTFWPQGWKESEDKDEDDIPDRLEKGMKFRPDMKQTYWREVDLNGDEEVLTLEATYDYQAGAYDEYDWAKPGKNWPK
;
A
#
# COMPACT_ATOMS: atom_id res chain seq x y z
N MET A 1 23.53 11.71 17.22
CA MET A 1 24.93 11.59 16.73
C MET A 1 24.98 10.41 15.78
N ILE A 2 24.97 10.70 14.48
CA ILE A 2 25.03 9.68 13.43
C ILE A 2 26.40 9.01 13.51
N ASN A 3 26.43 7.68 13.55
CA ASN A 3 27.66 6.91 13.66
C ASN A 3 28.50 7.13 12.39
N THR A 4 29.74 7.56 12.55
CA THR A 4 30.69 7.88 11.48
C THR A 4 30.87 6.72 10.50
N GLN A 5 30.65 5.47 10.95
CA GLN A 5 30.63 4.27 10.10
C GLN A 5 29.47 4.22 9.09
N GLN A 6 28.28 4.74 9.44
CA GLN A 6 27.14 4.78 8.52
C GLN A 6 27.39 5.77 7.38
N LYS A 7 28.00 6.94 7.66
CA LYS A 7 28.36 7.91 6.62
C LYS A 7 29.33 7.33 5.58
N THR A 8 30.34 6.56 6.01
CA THR A 8 31.33 5.97 5.10
C THR A 8 30.73 4.87 4.21
N ILE A 9 29.76 4.11 4.71
CA ILE A 9 29.07 3.05 3.95
C ILE A 9 28.10 3.63 2.91
N TRP A 10 27.38 4.71 3.25
CA TRP A 10 26.48 5.42 2.31
C TRP A 10 27.24 6.08 1.16
N ILE A 11 28.42 6.67 1.43
CA ILE A 11 29.31 7.23 0.40
C ILE A 11 29.91 6.10 -0.46
N GLY A 12 30.21 4.94 0.13
CA GLY A 12 30.71 3.77 -0.60
C GLY A 12 29.70 3.15 -1.58
N ILE A 13 28.43 3.06 -1.21
CA ILE A 13 27.36 2.51 -2.06
C ILE A 13 27.02 3.47 -3.20
N ILE A 14 26.91 4.78 -2.92
CA ILE A 14 26.71 5.80 -3.97
C ILE A 14 27.92 5.86 -4.89
N GLY A 15 29.13 5.82 -4.33
CA GLY A 15 30.38 5.76 -5.09
C GLY A 15 30.48 4.52 -5.96
N ALA A 16 30.10 3.33 -5.48
CA ALA A 16 30.12 2.09 -6.27
C ALA A 16 29.06 2.07 -7.38
N ILE A 17 27.85 2.61 -7.12
CA ILE A 17 26.81 2.73 -8.15
C ILE A 17 27.25 3.72 -9.24
N VAL A 18 27.83 4.86 -8.85
CA VAL A 18 28.38 5.86 -9.78
C VAL A 18 29.59 5.30 -10.55
N LEU A 19 30.50 4.56 -9.90
CA LEU A 19 31.67 3.93 -10.55
C LEU A 19 31.25 2.81 -11.53
N SER A 20 30.22 2.03 -11.18
CA SER A 20 29.70 0.93 -12.02
C SER A 20 29.00 1.40 -13.30
N LEU A 21 28.62 2.68 -13.37
CA LEU A 21 27.99 3.29 -14.54
C LEU A 21 29.02 3.79 -15.59
N PHE A 22 30.32 3.84 -15.26
CA PHE A 22 31.38 4.23 -16.20
C PHE A 22 31.78 3.14 -17.22
N CYS A 23 31.17 1.95 -17.17
CA CYS A 23 31.41 0.91 -18.17
C CYS A 23 30.57 1.07 -19.46
N PHE A 24 29.75 2.13 -19.57
CA PHE A 24 29.07 2.48 -20.81
C PHE A 24 29.93 3.49 -21.59
N GLU A 25 30.58 3.05 -22.67
CA GLU A 25 30.90 3.97 -23.75
C GLU A 25 29.57 4.43 -24.37
N VAL A 26 29.12 5.63 -23.98
CA VAL A 26 27.96 6.31 -24.56
C VAL A 26 28.42 7.04 -25.83
N PRO A 27 27.92 6.71 -27.03
CA PRO A 27 28.21 7.50 -28.22
C PRO A 27 27.01 8.39 -28.56
N ALA A 28 26.52 9.24 -27.64
CA ALA A 28 25.54 10.30 -27.96
C ALA A 28 25.22 11.24 -26.78
N GLN A 29 26.21 11.77 -26.07
CA GLN A 29 26.19 13.05 -25.33
C GLN A 29 27.59 13.25 -24.78
N SER A 30 28.11 14.48 -24.75
CA SER A 30 29.51 14.69 -24.38
C SER A 30 29.74 14.09 -22.98
N PRO A 31 30.73 13.19 -22.79
CA PRO A 31 31.02 12.58 -21.49
C PRO A 31 31.23 13.63 -20.37
N MET A 32 31.59 14.86 -20.77
CA MET A 32 31.82 16.00 -19.88
C MET A 32 30.57 16.53 -19.17
N ASP A 33 29.40 16.59 -19.80
CA ASP A 33 28.21 17.22 -19.18
C ASP A 33 27.64 16.35 -18.05
N ILE A 34 27.68 15.02 -18.23
CA ILE A 34 27.24 14.05 -17.23
C ILE A 34 28.25 13.98 -16.08
N GLU A 35 29.56 14.01 -16.39
CA GLU A 35 30.62 14.00 -15.39
C GLU A 35 30.63 15.29 -14.54
N GLN A 36 30.36 16.46 -15.15
CA GLN A 36 30.21 17.72 -14.42
C GLN A 36 28.97 17.72 -13.53
N THR A 37 27.86 17.17 -14.00
CA THR A 37 26.63 17.05 -13.21
C THR A 37 26.83 16.11 -12.01
N ALA A 38 27.53 14.98 -12.22
CA ALA A 38 27.87 14.04 -11.15
C ALA A 38 28.82 14.63 -10.10
N LYS A 39 29.87 15.36 -10.52
CA LYS A 39 30.78 16.06 -9.60
C LYS A 39 30.06 17.13 -8.77
N ARG A 40 29.17 17.91 -9.40
CA ARG A 40 28.35 18.90 -8.71
C ARG A 40 27.41 18.25 -7.67
N LEU A 41 26.82 17.11 -8.03
CA LEU A 41 25.97 16.32 -7.11
C LEU A 41 26.77 15.76 -5.93
N GLU A 42 27.98 15.25 -6.17
CA GLU A 42 28.87 14.75 -5.12
C GLU A 42 29.27 15.87 -4.14
N GLU A 43 29.58 17.07 -4.64
CA GLU A 43 29.87 18.26 -3.83
C GLU A 43 28.66 18.70 -3.00
N GLU A 44 27.45 18.66 -3.56
CA GLU A 44 26.20 18.99 -2.84
C GLU A 44 25.85 17.94 -1.77
N LEU A 45 26.16 16.66 -2.01
CA LEU A 45 25.93 15.54 -1.08
C LEU A 45 26.92 15.53 0.09
N GLN A 46 28.18 15.93 -0.12
CA GLN A 46 29.19 15.95 0.95
C GLN A 46 28.94 17.04 2.02
N GLY A 47 28.15 18.07 1.70
CA GLY A 47 27.86 19.20 2.60
C GLY A 47 26.49 19.23 3.26
N SER A 48 25.51 18.43 2.81
CA SER A 48 24.12 18.54 3.29
C SER A 48 23.81 17.64 4.48
N ALA A 49 23.23 18.20 5.54
CA ALA A 49 22.59 17.47 6.64
C ALA A 49 21.06 17.37 6.48
N ASP A 50 20.51 17.93 5.39
CA ASP A 50 19.07 17.96 5.12
C ASP A 50 18.68 16.79 4.20
N LEU A 51 18.05 15.79 4.82
CA LEU A 51 17.58 14.57 4.17
C LEU A 51 16.51 14.85 3.10
N SER A 52 15.71 15.91 3.26
CA SER A 52 14.63 16.25 2.32
C SER A 52 15.21 16.73 0.99
N LYS A 53 16.23 17.59 1.07
CA LYS A 53 16.97 18.08 -0.09
C LYS A 53 17.72 16.95 -0.80
N LEU A 54 18.29 16.03 -0.03
CA LEU A 54 18.98 14.84 -0.55
C LEU A 54 18.02 13.92 -1.33
N MET A 55 16.78 13.76 -0.86
CA MET A 55 15.75 12.97 -1.54
C MET A 55 15.23 13.63 -2.81
N GLU A 56 15.12 14.96 -2.82
CA GLU A 56 14.69 15.74 -3.99
C GLU A 56 15.74 15.65 -5.11
N THR A 57 17.00 15.91 -4.77
CA THR A 57 18.16 15.76 -5.67
C THR A 57 18.30 14.33 -6.19
N TYR A 58 18.07 13.32 -5.35
CA TYR A 58 18.04 11.92 -5.78
C TYR A 58 16.90 11.65 -6.78
N ARG A 59 15.70 12.18 -6.54
CA ARG A 59 14.54 12.00 -7.44
C ARG A 59 14.76 12.67 -8.80
N GLU A 60 15.34 13.87 -8.83
CA GLU A 60 15.69 14.59 -10.07
C GLU A 60 16.75 13.83 -10.88
N THR A 61 17.79 13.31 -10.20
CA THR A 61 18.83 12.49 -10.85
C THR A 61 18.25 11.22 -11.47
N MET A 62 17.32 10.56 -10.78
CA MET A 62 16.65 9.37 -11.28
C MET A 62 15.76 9.65 -12.50
N GLN A 63 15.15 10.84 -12.58
CA GLN A 63 14.38 11.27 -13.75
C GLN A 63 15.26 11.53 -14.97
N LEU A 64 16.40 12.20 -14.78
CA LEU A 64 17.38 12.42 -15.84
C LEU A 64 17.95 11.10 -16.39
N MET A 65 18.20 10.13 -15.50
CA MET A 65 18.66 8.80 -15.89
C MET A 65 17.59 7.99 -16.63
N ASP A 66 16.32 8.05 -16.20
CA ASP A 66 15.21 7.39 -16.90
C ASP A 66 15.05 7.94 -18.32
N GLU A 67 15.21 9.26 -18.49
CA GLU A 67 15.16 9.91 -19.81
C GLU A 67 16.34 9.51 -20.71
N ALA A 68 17.55 9.40 -20.16
CA ALA A 68 18.73 8.93 -20.88
C ALA A 68 18.62 7.45 -21.29
N ASN A 69 18.11 6.58 -20.39
CA ASN A 69 17.86 5.17 -20.68
C ASN A 69 16.78 5.01 -21.75
N ARG A 70 15.72 5.81 -21.70
CA ARG A 70 14.64 5.79 -22.70
C ARG A 70 15.10 6.24 -24.09
N LYS A 71 16.02 7.22 -24.16
CA LYS A 71 16.67 7.65 -25.42
C LYS A 71 17.60 6.57 -25.98
N THR A 72 18.27 5.80 -25.13
CA THR A 72 19.24 4.77 -25.54
C THR A 72 18.56 3.45 -25.93
N GLY A 73 17.53 3.02 -25.18
CA GLY A 73 16.75 1.81 -25.47
C GLY A 73 15.97 1.89 -26.79
N GLY A 74 15.63 3.10 -27.24
CA GLY A 74 15.07 3.33 -28.58
C GLY A 74 16.05 3.08 -29.73
N THR A 75 17.36 3.09 -29.47
CA THR A 75 18.43 2.97 -30.48
C THR A 75 19.06 1.59 -30.51
N THR A 76 19.08 0.87 -29.38
CA THR A 76 19.74 -0.45 -29.23
C THR A 76 18.77 -1.64 -29.18
N GLY A 77 17.45 -1.41 -29.18
CA GLY A 77 16.44 -2.48 -29.12
C GLY A 77 16.35 -3.19 -27.77
N MET A 78 16.88 -2.59 -26.71
CA MET A 78 16.84 -3.12 -25.34
C MET A 78 15.49 -2.87 -24.65
N GLN A 79 15.09 -3.79 -23.77
CA GLN A 79 13.97 -3.57 -22.85
C GLN A 79 14.28 -2.38 -21.93
N ASN A 80 13.43 -1.36 -21.97
CA ASN A 80 13.48 -0.22 -21.06
C ASN A 80 13.13 -0.69 -19.64
N VAL A 81 14.13 -0.87 -18.77
CA VAL A 81 13.88 -1.09 -17.35
C VAL A 81 13.71 0.28 -16.67
N PRO A 82 12.54 0.58 -16.08
CA PRO A 82 12.28 1.87 -15.46
C PRO A 82 13.20 2.10 -14.25
N VAL A 83 13.76 3.31 -14.16
CA VAL A 83 14.67 3.68 -13.08
C VAL A 83 13.89 4.01 -11.81
N GLN A 84 12.60 4.35 -11.91
CA GLN A 84 11.76 4.70 -10.76
C GLN A 84 11.47 3.52 -9.82
N PRO A 85 11.36 3.78 -8.50
CA PRO A 85 10.98 2.74 -7.54
C PRO A 85 9.58 2.20 -7.79
N ALA A 86 9.38 0.89 -7.60
CA ALA A 86 8.08 0.27 -7.76
C ALA A 86 7.15 0.48 -6.54
N GLU A 87 5.84 0.31 -6.77
CA GLU A 87 4.77 0.51 -5.77
C GLU A 87 4.73 -0.55 -4.66
N THR A 88 5.32 -1.73 -4.87
CA THR A 88 5.37 -2.80 -3.86
C THR A 88 6.80 -3.31 -3.64
N PRO A 89 7.14 -3.82 -2.44
CA PRO A 89 8.45 -4.40 -2.18
C PRO A 89 8.83 -5.51 -3.16
N GLU A 90 7.87 -6.35 -3.56
CA GLU A 90 8.08 -7.47 -4.49
C GLU A 90 8.50 -6.98 -5.87
N LYS A 91 7.76 -6.01 -6.42
CA LYS A 91 8.08 -5.41 -7.73
C LYS A 91 9.40 -4.64 -7.68
N GLU A 92 9.71 -3.99 -6.57
CA GLU A 92 10.96 -3.24 -6.42
C GLU A 92 12.18 -4.16 -6.36
N VAL A 93 12.09 -5.28 -5.62
CA VAL A 93 13.13 -6.31 -5.58
C VAL A 93 13.32 -6.97 -6.94
N GLU A 94 12.24 -7.24 -7.67
CA GLU A 94 12.28 -7.76 -9.04
C GLU A 94 12.95 -6.77 -10.01
N ARG A 95 12.56 -5.49 -9.97
CA ARG A 95 13.18 -4.44 -10.77
C ARG A 95 14.68 -4.33 -10.53
N ARG A 96 15.12 -4.31 -9.26
CA ARG A 96 16.56 -4.27 -8.89
C ARG A 96 17.32 -5.49 -9.42
N ARG A 97 16.72 -6.68 -9.33
CA ARG A 97 17.30 -7.92 -9.83
C ARG A 97 17.45 -7.90 -11.35
N GLU A 98 16.45 -7.41 -12.08
CA GLU A 98 16.54 -7.30 -13.54
C GLU A 98 17.66 -6.34 -13.97
N ILE A 99 17.86 -5.24 -13.26
CA ILE A 99 19.00 -4.32 -13.50
C ILE A 99 20.32 -5.08 -13.31
N ILE A 100 20.53 -5.73 -12.17
CA ILE A 100 21.76 -6.47 -11.86
C ILE A 100 22.00 -7.59 -12.89
N ASN A 101 20.98 -8.41 -13.17
CA ASN A 101 21.13 -9.56 -14.05
C ASN A 101 21.25 -9.16 -15.53
N SER A 102 20.67 -8.04 -15.95
CA SER A 102 20.89 -7.50 -17.30
C SER A 102 22.36 -7.13 -17.53
N GLN A 103 23.02 -6.52 -16.54
CA GLN A 103 24.44 -6.19 -16.57
C GLN A 103 25.30 -7.46 -16.55
N PHE A 104 24.95 -8.43 -15.71
CA PHE A 104 25.61 -9.74 -15.66
C PHE A 104 25.62 -10.42 -17.03
N ARG A 105 24.47 -10.48 -17.72
CA ARG A 105 24.34 -11.08 -19.06
C ARG A 105 25.20 -10.35 -20.10
N GLN A 106 25.24 -9.02 -20.06
CA GLN A 106 26.06 -8.21 -20.97
C GLN A 106 27.56 -8.44 -20.75
N ALA A 107 28.01 -8.37 -19.50
CA ALA A 107 29.41 -8.56 -19.14
C ALA A 107 29.89 -9.98 -19.47
N LYS A 108 29.06 -11.00 -19.22
CA LYS A 108 29.35 -12.39 -19.60
C LYS A 108 29.57 -12.56 -21.11
N ASN A 109 28.81 -11.86 -21.95
CA ASN A 109 28.95 -11.91 -23.40
C ASN A 109 30.21 -11.17 -23.91
N MET A 110 30.61 -10.07 -23.27
CA MET A 110 31.80 -9.29 -23.64
C MET A 110 33.11 -9.99 -23.21
N MET A 111 33.12 -10.68 -22.07
CA MET A 111 34.32 -11.31 -21.53
C MET A 111 34.78 -12.58 -22.27
N GLY A 112 33.95 -13.15 -23.16
CA GLY A 112 34.38 -14.19 -24.09
C GLY A 112 35.52 -13.75 -25.02
N ASN A 113 35.75 -12.43 -25.15
CA ASN A 113 36.71 -11.80 -26.06
C ASN A 113 37.91 -11.12 -25.36
N LEU A 114 38.10 -11.27 -24.04
CA LEU A 114 39.19 -10.59 -23.32
C LEU A 114 40.55 -11.34 -23.46
N PRO A 115 41.66 -10.62 -23.67
CA PRO A 115 43.01 -11.21 -23.71
C PRO A 115 43.38 -11.89 -22.38
N ALA A 116 44.12 -13.00 -22.47
CA ALA A 116 44.64 -13.69 -21.30
C ALA A 116 45.65 -12.81 -20.54
N GLY A 117 45.25 -12.24 -19.40
CA GLY A 117 46.12 -11.43 -18.53
C GLY A 117 45.50 -10.14 -17.98
N ALA A 118 44.32 -9.72 -18.43
CA ALA A 118 43.61 -8.56 -17.86
C ALA A 118 42.97 -8.90 -16.50
N GLU A 119 43.03 -7.98 -15.52
CA GLU A 119 42.23 -8.06 -14.30
C GLU A 119 40.75 -8.12 -14.68
N LYS A 120 40.09 -9.21 -14.28
CA LYS A 120 38.67 -9.42 -14.61
C LYS A 120 37.81 -8.63 -13.63
N PRO A 121 36.85 -7.81 -14.12
CA PRO A 121 35.96 -7.06 -13.25
C PRO A 121 35.12 -8.00 -12.38
N GLN A 122 34.78 -7.55 -11.17
CA GLN A 122 33.77 -8.22 -10.35
C GLN A 122 32.39 -7.97 -10.95
N ILE A 123 31.60 -9.04 -11.14
CA ILE A 123 30.27 -8.92 -11.75
C ILE A 123 29.24 -9.49 -10.79
N PRO A 124 28.23 -8.69 -10.39
CA PRO A 124 27.14 -9.14 -9.53
C PRO A 124 26.11 -9.96 -10.32
N GLU A 125 25.62 -11.04 -9.71
CA GLU A 125 24.43 -11.80 -10.13
C GLU A 125 23.44 -11.79 -8.96
N ALA A 126 22.15 -11.53 -9.22
CA ALA A 126 21.12 -11.47 -8.20
C ALA A 126 20.13 -12.63 -8.33
N LEU A 127 19.93 -13.38 -7.24
CA LEU A 127 18.95 -14.46 -7.13
C LEU A 127 17.79 -14.05 -6.22
N PRO A 128 16.54 -14.42 -6.54
CA PRO A 128 15.39 -14.10 -5.69
C PRO A 128 15.46 -14.81 -4.35
N LEU A 129 15.10 -14.07 -3.30
CA LEU A 129 15.12 -14.52 -1.92
C LEU A 129 13.84 -14.07 -1.23
N GLU A 130 13.23 -14.97 -0.46
CA GLU A 130 12.09 -14.65 0.39
C GLU A 130 12.31 -15.21 1.79
N GLY A 131 11.68 -14.62 2.79
CA GLY A 131 11.88 -15.08 4.14
C GLY A 131 11.01 -14.40 5.17
N TYR A 132 11.22 -14.81 6.41
CA TYR A 132 10.63 -14.14 7.56
C TYR A 132 11.50 -14.33 8.80
N ILE A 133 11.43 -13.36 9.69
CA ILE A 133 11.99 -13.44 11.03
C ILE A 133 10.87 -13.67 12.04
N VAL A 134 11.16 -14.46 13.08
CA VAL A 134 10.30 -14.63 14.25
C VAL A 134 11.10 -14.24 15.49
N VAL A 135 10.61 -13.24 16.21
CA VAL A 135 11.16 -12.79 17.48
C VAL A 135 10.24 -13.26 18.58
N ASN A 136 10.71 -14.19 19.41
CA ASN A 136 10.10 -14.53 20.68
C ASN A 136 10.82 -13.69 21.74
N GLY A 137 10.30 -12.51 22.01
CA GLY A 137 10.94 -11.51 22.84
C GLY A 137 10.22 -11.30 24.16
N GLY A 138 10.90 -10.58 25.04
CA GLY A 138 10.27 -10.06 26.23
C GLY A 138 11.15 -9.06 26.95
N GLU A 139 10.52 -8.19 27.73
CA GLU A 139 11.19 -7.21 28.57
C GLU A 139 10.95 -7.57 30.02
N LYS A 140 12.01 -7.69 30.80
CA LYS A 140 11.89 -7.92 32.24
C LYS A 140 12.81 -7.00 33.01
N GLU A 141 12.24 -6.25 33.93
CA GLU A 141 12.93 -5.29 34.78
C GLU A 141 12.59 -5.58 36.23
N PHE A 142 13.61 -5.60 37.09
CA PHE A 142 13.45 -5.71 38.54
C PHE A 142 13.74 -4.39 39.23
N PHE A 143 13.15 -4.21 40.41
CA PHE A 143 13.52 -3.16 41.36
C PHE A 143 13.48 -3.76 42.77
N SER A 144 14.63 -3.75 43.45
CA SER A 144 14.78 -4.37 44.79
C SER A 144 14.23 -5.80 44.87
N ASN A 145 14.59 -6.64 43.87
CA ASN A 145 14.15 -8.03 43.70
C ASN A 145 12.64 -8.26 43.42
N GLU A 146 11.84 -7.19 43.26
CA GLU A 146 10.45 -7.30 42.80
C GLU A 146 10.30 -6.92 41.32
N VAL A 147 9.40 -7.60 40.62
CA VAL A 147 9.13 -7.33 39.19
C VAL A 147 8.60 -5.91 39.04
N LYS A 148 9.29 -5.09 38.26
CA LYS A 148 8.86 -3.74 37.90
C LYS A 148 8.15 -3.72 36.54
N THR A 149 8.69 -4.48 35.60
CA THR A 149 8.15 -4.63 34.24
C THR A 149 8.29 -6.09 33.85
N ASP A 150 7.24 -6.68 33.27
CA ASP A 150 7.29 -8.02 32.67
C ASP A 150 6.40 -8.03 31.43
N LEU A 151 7.01 -8.24 30.28
CA LEU A 151 6.36 -8.26 28.98
C LEU A 151 6.90 -9.43 28.17
N LEU A 152 5.99 -10.12 27.48
CA LEU A 152 6.26 -11.15 26.51
C LEU A 152 5.58 -10.81 25.19
N TYR A 153 6.27 -11.03 24.08
CA TYR A 153 5.72 -10.82 22.76
C TYR A 153 6.30 -11.78 21.72
N THR A 154 5.51 -12.06 20.70
CA THR A 154 5.96 -12.73 19.49
C THR A 154 5.69 -11.84 18.29
N ILE A 155 6.74 -11.54 17.53
CA ILE A 155 6.69 -10.71 16.33
C ILE A 155 7.18 -11.53 15.14
N LYS A 156 6.41 -11.52 14.06
CA LYS A 156 6.77 -12.11 12.77
C LYS A 156 6.84 -11.00 11.72
N GLU A 157 7.99 -10.86 11.08
CA GLU A 157 8.17 -9.94 9.96
C GLU A 157 8.58 -10.72 8.71
N SER A 158 7.77 -10.64 7.66
CA SER A 158 8.02 -11.21 6.34
C SER A 158 8.73 -10.19 5.45
N PHE A 159 9.58 -10.69 4.56
CA PHE A 159 10.34 -9.86 3.63
C PHE A 159 10.61 -10.59 2.30
N VAL A 160 10.90 -9.80 1.28
CA VAL A 160 11.43 -10.24 -0.02
C VAL A 160 12.77 -9.57 -0.27
N GLY A 161 13.63 -10.20 -1.05
CA GLY A 161 14.99 -9.73 -1.24
C GLY A 161 15.71 -10.36 -2.42
N ASN A 162 16.95 -9.94 -2.61
CA ASN A 162 17.89 -10.52 -3.56
C ASN A 162 19.13 -11.00 -2.81
N LEU A 163 19.57 -12.21 -3.12
CA LEU A 163 20.91 -12.69 -2.82
C LEU A 163 21.81 -12.29 -3.98
N ILE A 164 22.75 -11.38 -3.72
CA ILE A 164 23.71 -10.90 -4.71
C ILE A 164 25.00 -11.72 -4.54
N ILE A 165 25.47 -12.29 -5.63
CA ILE A 165 26.69 -13.06 -5.74
C ILE A 165 27.66 -12.23 -6.57
N LEU A 166 28.75 -11.78 -5.96
CA LEU A 166 29.83 -11.08 -6.65
C LEU A 166 30.83 -12.12 -7.15
N HIS A 167 30.95 -12.25 -8.47
CA HIS A 167 31.89 -13.16 -9.11
C HIS A 167 33.22 -12.45 -9.36
N ALA A 168 34.32 -12.91 -8.75
CA ALA A 168 35.68 -12.40 -8.98
C ALA A 168 36.57 -13.41 -9.76
N GLY A 169 37.39 -12.92 -10.70
CA GLY A 169 38.43 -13.72 -11.36
C GLY A 169 37.95 -14.80 -12.34
N GLN A 170 38.54 -16.01 -12.30
CA GLN A 170 37.99 -17.20 -12.97
C GLN A 170 36.75 -17.65 -12.16
N PHE A 171 35.56 -17.15 -12.52
CA PHE A 171 34.14 -17.46 -12.18
C PHE A 171 33.72 -18.47 -11.07
N ASP A 172 34.60 -19.22 -10.43
CA ASP A 172 34.28 -20.26 -9.46
C ASP A 172 35.15 -20.25 -8.19
N ARG A 173 36.23 -19.45 -8.10
CA ARG A 173 37.13 -19.51 -6.93
C ARG A 173 36.82 -18.48 -5.84
N GLU A 174 36.43 -17.26 -6.19
CA GLU A 174 36.15 -16.18 -5.22
C GLU A 174 34.76 -15.57 -5.46
N LYS A 175 33.80 -15.98 -4.62
CA LYS A 175 32.43 -15.48 -4.57
C LYS A 175 32.24 -14.72 -3.25
N GLU A 176 31.78 -13.49 -3.34
CA GLU A 176 31.26 -12.75 -2.19
C GLU A 176 29.74 -12.72 -2.25
N TYR A 177 29.10 -12.65 -1.08
CA TYR A 177 27.66 -12.75 -0.95
C TYR A 177 27.12 -11.54 -0.19
N GLU A 178 26.08 -10.94 -0.75
CA GLU A 178 25.31 -9.86 -0.12
C GLU A 178 23.82 -10.21 -0.14
N ILE A 179 23.09 -9.86 0.92
CA ILE A 179 21.62 -9.96 0.94
C ILE A 179 21.06 -8.56 1.07
N GLN A 180 20.14 -8.22 0.16
CA GLN A 180 19.29 -7.04 0.25
C GLN A 180 17.85 -7.49 0.47
N SER A 181 17.13 -6.87 1.41
CA SER A 181 15.75 -7.25 1.72
C SER A 181 14.87 -6.05 2.02
N LEU A 182 13.58 -6.19 1.68
CA LEU A 182 12.51 -5.23 1.92
C LEU A 182 11.38 -5.92 2.70
N SER A 183 10.92 -5.26 3.77
CA SER A 183 9.79 -5.72 4.58
C SER A 183 8.49 -5.71 3.78
N THR A 184 7.70 -6.76 3.92
CA THR A 184 6.38 -6.91 3.25
C THR A 184 5.23 -6.88 4.25
N LYS A 185 5.38 -7.58 5.39
CA LYS A 185 4.32 -7.67 6.40
C LYS A 185 4.90 -7.86 7.79
N ILE A 186 4.39 -7.10 8.76
CA ILE A 186 4.73 -7.24 10.18
C ILE A 186 3.47 -7.65 10.94
N ASN A 187 3.58 -8.71 11.75
CA ASN A 187 2.51 -9.22 12.59
C ASN A 187 3.01 -9.40 14.03
N VAL A 188 2.28 -8.86 15.01
CA VAL A 188 2.49 -9.12 16.43
C VAL A 188 1.46 -10.15 16.87
N SER A 189 1.83 -11.43 16.87
CA SER A 189 0.90 -12.54 17.12
C SER A 189 0.50 -12.66 18.59
N SER A 190 1.34 -12.17 19.49
CA SER A 190 1.03 -12.10 20.92
C SER A 190 1.81 -10.96 21.56
N ALA A 191 1.16 -10.26 22.49
CA ALA A 191 1.80 -9.32 23.39
C ALA A 191 1.02 -9.33 24.70
N ALA A 192 1.68 -9.70 25.80
CA ALA A 192 1.06 -9.73 27.11
C ALA A 192 2.09 -9.36 28.16
N GLY A 193 1.74 -8.39 28.99
CA GLY A 193 2.65 -7.91 30.01
C GLY A 193 2.03 -6.86 30.90
N LYS A 194 2.79 -6.46 31.90
CA LYS A 194 2.42 -5.43 32.86
C LYS A 194 3.63 -4.63 33.33
N LYS A 195 3.37 -3.40 33.75
CA LYS A 195 4.35 -2.52 34.37
C LYS A 195 3.79 -1.89 35.64
N CYS A 196 4.61 -1.80 36.67
CA CYS A 196 4.23 -1.13 37.89
C CYS A 196 4.23 0.39 37.68
N VAL A 197 3.09 1.03 37.88
CA VAL A 197 2.92 2.50 37.71
C VAL A 197 2.78 3.23 39.04
N ARG A 198 2.48 2.53 40.14
CA ARG A 198 2.43 3.10 41.48
C ARG A 198 2.98 2.10 42.50
N ARG A 199 3.85 2.59 43.39
CA ARG A 199 4.43 1.82 44.50
C ARG A 199 3.77 2.19 45.83
N SER A 200 3.85 1.29 46.81
CA SER A 200 3.41 1.57 48.18
C SER A 200 4.30 2.62 48.83
N HIS A 201 3.69 3.52 49.60
CA HIS A 201 4.42 4.52 50.37
C HIS A 201 5.17 3.90 51.56
N TYR A 202 4.60 2.82 52.13
CA TYR A 202 5.14 2.14 53.31
C TYR A 202 6.15 1.03 52.97
N SER A 203 6.10 0.52 51.74
CA SER A 203 7.05 -0.48 51.23
C SER A 203 7.40 -0.14 49.78
N PRO A 204 8.52 0.56 49.54
CA PRO A 204 8.94 0.95 48.20
C PRO A 204 9.19 -0.25 47.27
N SER A 205 9.32 -1.48 47.80
CA SER A 205 9.45 -2.68 46.98
C SER A 205 8.11 -3.10 46.36
N SER A 206 6.99 -2.89 47.06
CA SER A 206 5.66 -3.39 46.67
C SER A 206 4.91 -2.49 45.67
N CYS A 207 4.40 -3.12 44.60
CA CYS A 207 3.57 -2.44 43.60
C CYS A 207 2.09 -2.40 44.00
N THR A 208 1.49 -1.21 44.04
CA THR A 208 0.07 -1.00 44.38
C THR A 208 -0.82 -0.78 43.16
N ARG A 209 -0.25 -0.46 41.98
CA ARG A 209 -1.00 -0.32 40.73
C ARG A 209 -0.19 -0.77 39.53
N TRP A 210 -0.81 -1.60 38.69
CA TRP A 210 -0.28 -2.09 37.44
C TRP A 210 -0.99 -1.45 36.25
N THR A 211 -0.26 -1.27 35.16
CA THR A 211 -0.78 -1.03 33.81
C THR A 211 -0.51 -2.28 32.99
N HIS A 212 -1.43 -2.65 32.09
CA HIS A 212 -1.32 -3.82 31.24
C HIS A 212 -1.09 -3.43 29.79
N PHE A 213 -0.16 -4.12 29.13
CA PHE A 213 0.15 -3.90 27.72
C PHE A 213 -0.78 -4.76 26.85
N LEU A 214 -1.87 -4.17 26.38
CA LEU A 214 -2.89 -4.84 25.54
C LEU A 214 -2.92 -4.30 24.10
N ARG A 215 -2.22 -3.20 23.83
CA ARG A 215 -2.16 -2.55 22.52
C ARG A 215 -0.70 -2.30 22.14
N TYR A 216 -0.45 -2.17 20.86
CA TYR A 216 0.89 -1.87 20.34
C TYR A 216 0.78 -0.98 19.10
N ASP A 217 1.83 -0.19 18.87
CA ASP A 217 2.05 0.53 17.64
C ASP A 217 3.36 0.03 17.03
N ILE A 218 3.34 -0.23 15.72
CA ILE A 218 4.54 -0.55 14.97
C ILE A 218 5.14 0.78 14.50
N ASP A 219 6.40 1.01 14.82
CA ASP A 219 7.14 2.17 14.37
C ASP A 219 7.16 2.19 12.83
N LYS A 220 6.83 3.36 12.26
CA LYS A 220 6.79 3.53 10.81
C LYS A 220 8.18 3.46 10.16
N GLY A 221 9.24 3.58 10.97
CA GLY A 221 10.65 3.40 10.59
C GLY A 221 11.14 4.43 9.56
N GLU A 222 12.43 4.36 9.22
CA GLU A 222 12.98 5.04 8.04
C GLU A 222 12.54 4.28 6.78
N ARG A 223 11.87 4.98 5.86
CA ARG A 223 11.39 4.42 4.60
C ARG A 223 12.28 4.89 3.46
N TYR A 224 12.84 3.97 2.70
CA TYR A 224 13.63 4.30 1.50
C TYR A 224 13.28 3.36 0.34
N PRO A 225 12.85 3.89 -0.82
CA PRO A 225 12.18 5.17 -1.05
C PRO A 225 10.69 5.14 -0.61
N GLN A 226 10.14 3.97 -0.26
CA GLN A 226 8.78 3.79 0.28
C GLN A 226 8.66 2.62 1.27
N PHE A 227 9.66 1.75 1.36
CA PHE A 227 9.63 0.50 2.16
C PHE A 227 10.68 0.52 3.25
N ARG A 228 10.49 -0.35 4.24
CA ARG A 228 11.51 -0.63 5.25
C ARG A 228 12.53 -1.60 4.69
N ALA A 229 13.76 -1.15 4.52
CA ALA A 229 14.88 -1.96 4.05
C ALA A 229 15.62 -2.65 5.21
N ASP A 230 16.53 -3.56 4.86
CA ASP A 230 17.50 -4.19 5.76
C ASP A 230 16.86 -5.02 6.90
N VAL A 231 15.78 -5.73 6.59
CA VAL A 231 15.22 -6.74 7.52
C VAL A 231 16.25 -7.82 7.80
N VAL A 232 16.94 -8.25 6.74
CA VAL A 232 18.09 -9.15 6.74
C VAL A 232 19.15 -8.60 5.80
N SER A 233 20.40 -8.62 6.25
CA SER A 233 21.56 -8.35 5.42
C SER A 233 22.62 -9.43 5.63
N ALA A 234 23.44 -9.65 4.61
CA ALA A 234 24.65 -10.46 4.71
C ALA A 234 25.80 -9.65 4.16
N ILE A 235 26.91 -9.60 4.91
CA ILE A 235 28.13 -8.94 4.46
C ILE A 235 29.35 -9.84 4.71
N PRO A 236 30.39 -9.76 3.86
CA PRO A 236 31.67 -10.37 4.14
C PRO A 236 32.24 -9.89 5.48
N ALA A 237 32.80 -10.80 6.26
CA ALA A 237 33.52 -10.52 7.49
C ALA A 237 34.97 -11.00 7.38
N GLU A 238 35.85 -10.46 8.24
CA GLU A 238 37.25 -10.87 8.31
C GLU A 238 37.40 -12.40 8.42
N ASN A 239 38.46 -12.94 7.80
CA ASN A 239 38.80 -14.37 7.79
C ASN A 239 37.83 -15.28 7.00
N GLY A 240 37.22 -14.78 5.92
CA GLY A 240 36.41 -15.61 5.01
C GLY A 240 35.08 -16.09 5.59
N LYS A 241 34.57 -15.38 6.61
CA LYS A 241 33.25 -15.61 7.21
C LYS A 241 32.22 -14.69 6.58
N ILE A 242 30.96 -15.12 6.63
CA ILE A 242 29.81 -14.34 6.20
C ILE A 242 29.01 -13.99 7.45
N LYS A 243 28.79 -12.70 7.67
CA LYS A 243 27.98 -12.20 8.78
C LYS A 243 26.57 -11.94 8.27
N VAL A 244 25.62 -12.75 8.73
CA VAL A 244 24.19 -12.54 8.47
C VAL A 244 23.59 -11.81 9.67
N GLU A 245 22.95 -10.68 9.44
CA GLU A 245 22.31 -9.85 10.45
C GLU A 245 20.81 -9.72 10.16
N ALA A 246 19.98 -9.90 11.18
CA ALA A 246 18.54 -9.68 11.10
C ALA A 246 18.11 -8.61 12.11
N ARG A 247 17.21 -7.72 11.69
CA ARG A 247 16.71 -6.59 12.48
C ARG A 247 15.18 -6.60 12.53
N ALA A 248 14.64 -6.67 13.74
CA ALA A 248 13.21 -6.65 14.00
C ALA A 248 12.63 -5.23 13.97
N PRO A 249 11.31 -5.05 13.80
CA PRO A 249 10.67 -3.73 13.79
C PRO A 249 10.69 -3.07 15.15
N GLY A 250 10.78 -1.73 15.16
CA GLY A 250 10.45 -0.98 16.36
C GLY A 250 8.98 -1.21 16.70
N VAL A 251 8.69 -1.72 17.89
CA VAL A 251 7.32 -1.87 18.41
C VAL A 251 7.21 -1.17 19.75
N VAL A 252 6.17 -0.36 19.90
CA VAL A 252 5.85 0.35 21.14
C VAL A 252 4.57 -0.22 21.72
N PHE A 253 4.68 -0.85 22.89
CA PHE A 253 3.56 -1.41 23.64
C PHE A 253 2.90 -0.32 24.50
N ARG A 254 1.57 -0.19 24.36
CA ARG A 254 0.75 0.83 25.02
C ARG A 254 0.03 0.23 26.23
N GLY A 255 0.18 0.89 27.38
CA GLY A 255 -0.54 0.57 28.60
C GLY A 255 -2.02 0.96 28.51
N ASP A 256 -2.86 0.20 29.21
CA ASP A 256 -4.30 0.49 29.36
C ASP A 256 -4.60 1.75 30.18
N ASP A 257 -3.60 2.29 30.89
CA ASP A 257 -3.65 3.59 31.57
C ASP A 257 -3.54 4.81 30.65
N GLY A 258 -3.31 4.61 29.34
CA GLY A 258 -3.21 5.66 28.33
C GLY A 258 -1.98 6.55 28.42
N LYS A 259 -1.03 6.25 29.33
CA LYS A 259 0.18 7.07 29.56
C LYS A 259 1.47 6.26 29.48
N THR A 260 1.43 5.00 29.89
CA THR A 260 2.63 4.17 29.96
C THR A 260 2.93 3.53 28.61
N ASN A 261 4.15 3.76 28.11
CA ASN A 261 4.64 3.15 26.88
C ASN A 261 5.91 2.34 27.17
N LEU A 262 6.12 1.26 26.43
CA LEU A 262 7.33 0.45 26.51
C LEU A 262 7.79 0.09 25.09
N GLY A 263 9.03 0.47 24.75
CA GLY A 263 9.65 0.06 23.50
C GLY A 263 10.18 -1.37 23.57
N MET A 264 10.23 -2.03 22.41
CA MET A 264 10.84 -3.34 22.24
C MET A 264 12.36 -3.28 22.43
N GLY A 265 12.91 -4.12 23.31
CA GLY A 265 14.35 -4.24 23.60
C GLY A 265 15.04 -5.39 22.85
N CYS A 266 14.29 -6.34 22.29
CA CYS A 266 14.81 -7.47 21.50
C CYS A 266 14.83 -7.17 20.00
N PHE A 267 15.83 -6.44 19.50
CA PHE A 267 15.78 -5.84 18.15
C PHE A 267 16.71 -6.45 17.08
N SER A 268 17.76 -7.19 17.43
CA SER A 268 18.66 -7.76 16.41
C SER A 268 19.29 -9.10 16.79
N ALA A 269 19.64 -9.87 15.77
CA ALA A 269 20.44 -11.09 15.87
C ALA A 269 21.50 -11.12 14.77
N THR A 270 22.64 -11.74 15.10
CA THR A 270 23.77 -11.88 14.18
C THR A 270 24.29 -13.31 14.21
N TRP A 271 24.47 -13.89 13.02
CA TRP A 271 25.09 -15.18 12.79
C TRP A 271 26.38 -15.00 12.00
N SER A 272 27.43 -15.70 12.41
CA SER A 272 28.70 -15.77 11.67
C SER A 272 28.83 -17.18 11.12
N LEU A 273 28.72 -17.31 9.81
CA LEU A 273 28.80 -18.59 9.09
C LEU A 273 30.13 -18.67 8.34
N ASN A 274 30.68 -19.86 8.20
CA ASN A 274 31.78 -20.07 7.27
C ASN A 274 31.24 -20.04 5.84
N ARG A 275 32.04 -19.62 4.86
CA ARG A 275 31.59 -19.55 3.45
C ARG A 275 31.05 -20.88 2.92
N SER A 276 31.74 -21.99 3.18
CA SER A 276 31.29 -23.32 2.75
C SER A 276 29.98 -23.76 3.40
N GLU A 277 29.76 -23.39 4.66
CA GLU A 277 28.52 -23.65 5.39
C GLU A 277 27.37 -22.84 4.80
N PHE A 278 27.60 -21.55 4.53
CA PHE A 278 26.61 -20.69 3.88
C PHE A 278 26.25 -21.21 2.48
N GLU A 279 27.26 -21.57 1.68
CA GLU A 279 27.05 -22.15 0.34
C GLU A 279 26.26 -23.46 0.39
N GLN A 280 26.54 -24.36 1.33
CA GLN A 280 25.76 -25.59 1.54
C GLN A 280 24.31 -25.30 1.94
N LEU A 281 24.08 -24.28 2.76
CA LEU A 281 22.73 -23.85 3.14
C LEU A 281 21.97 -23.26 1.94
N LEU A 282 22.66 -22.51 1.07
CA LEU A 282 22.09 -22.03 -0.19
C LEU A 282 21.71 -23.18 -1.13
N THR A 283 22.54 -24.24 -1.25
CA THR A 283 22.23 -25.40 -2.11
C THR A 283 20.96 -26.13 -1.69
N ARG A 284 20.62 -26.12 -0.39
CA ARG A 284 19.40 -26.74 0.14
C ARG A 284 18.13 -25.94 -0.17
N GLY A 285 18.27 -24.69 -0.62
CA GLY A 285 17.16 -23.81 -0.98
C GLY A 285 16.40 -23.22 0.21
N GLU A 286 16.56 -23.77 1.41
CA GLU A 286 15.92 -23.29 2.65
C GLU A 286 16.93 -23.24 3.79
N ILE A 287 16.97 -22.10 4.49
CA ILE A 287 17.89 -21.82 5.59
C ILE A 287 17.07 -21.40 6.80
N SER A 288 17.36 -22.01 7.96
CA SER A 288 16.77 -21.64 9.25
C SER A 288 17.90 -21.39 10.25
N LEU A 289 18.05 -20.15 10.69
CA LEU A 289 19.05 -19.73 11.66
C LEU A 289 18.38 -19.31 12.97
N HIS A 290 18.76 -19.94 14.08
CA HIS A 290 18.23 -19.64 15.41
C HIS A 290 19.30 -18.97 16.28
N LYS A 291 18.92 -17.98 17.09
CA LYS A 291 19.81 -17.31 18.03
C LYS A 291 19.09 -16.90 19.31
N ASP A 292 19.66 -17.25 20.45
CA ASP A 292 19.31 -16.64 21.73
C ASP A 292 19.82 -15.20 21.77
N ILE A 293 18.89 -14.24 21.94
CA ILE A 293 19.17 -12.80 21.96
C ILE A 293 18.97 -12.17 23.35
N GLY A 294 18.45 -12.94 24.30
CA GLY A 294 18.29 -12.52 25.69
C GLY A 294 19.63 -12.17 26.33
N ARG A 295 19.68 -11.06 27.07
CA ARG A 295 20.88 -10.61 27.80
C ARG A 295 20.70 -10.82 29.31
N PRO A 296 21.80 -10.96 30.07
CA PRO A 296 21.75 -10.97 31.53
C PRO A 296 21.03 -9.71 32.06
N MET A 297 20.25 -9.88 33.13
CA MET A 297 19.34 -8.85 33.62
C MET A 297 20.07 -7.61 34.17
N GLY A 298 19.55 -6.41 33.89
CA GLY A 298 20.08 -5.13 34.35
C GLY A 298 19.01 -4.20 34.97
N PRO A 299 19.39 -2.98 35.43
CA PRO A 299 18.49 -2.03 36.09
C PRO A 299 17.53 -1.29 35.14
N SER A 300 17.66 -1.49 33.83
CA SER A 300 16.80 -0.94 32.78
C SER A 300 16.07 -2.07 32.03
N PRO A 301 14.88 -1.82 31.45
CA PRO A 301 14.21 -2.78 30.60
C PRO A 301 15.15 -3.18 29.45
N GLY A 302 15.36 -4.48 29.29
CA GLY A 302 16.16 -5.04 28.21
C GLY A 302 15.71 -6.45 27.88
N CYS A 303 16.13 -6.92 26.70
CA CYS A 303 15.73 -8.20 26.14
C CYS A 303 16.00 -9.34 27.13
N ARG A 304 14.93 -9.93 27.67
CA ARG A 304 14.99 -10.85 28.80
C ARG A 304 15.69 -12.17 28.43
N PRO A 305 16.33 -12.86 29.39
CA PRO A 305 16.80 -14.24 29.19
C PRO A 305 15.69 -15.17 28.68
N GLY A 306 16.04 -16.05 27.75
CA GLY A 306 15.09 -16.93 27.04
C GLY A 306 14.40 -16.29 25.84
N SER A 307 14.71 -15.03 25.52
CA SER A 307 14.29 -14.43 24.24
C SER A 307 15.15 -14.93 23.09
N ALA A 308 14.53 -15.23 21.97
CA ALA A 308 15.20 -15.77 20.79
C ALA A 308 14.68 -15.16 19.49
N MET A 309 15.56 -15.11 18.49
CA MET A 309 15.23 -14.74 17.12
C MET A 309 15.52 -15.92 16.19
N THR A 310 14.59 -16.20 15.30
CA THR A 310 14.75 -17.21 14.25
C THR A 310 14.56 -16.56 12.89
N LEU A 311 15.53 -16.74 12.00
CA LEU A 311 15.51 -16.27 10.62
C LEU A 311 15.27 -17.45 9.69
N TYR A 312 14.25 -17.34 8.85
CA TYR A 312 13.97 -18.26 7.75
C TYR A 312 14.26 -17.56 6.42
N LEU A 313 15.10 -18.18 5.59
CA LEU A 313 15.39 -17.74 4.22
C LEU A 313 15.06 -18.87 3.26
N LYS A 314 14.52 -18.51 2.11
CA LYS A 314 14.29 -19.39 0.99
C LYS A 314 14.85 -18.74 -0.27
N VAL A 315 15.88 -19.35 -0.83
CA VAL A 315 16.41 -18.95 -2.14
C VAL A 315 15.51 -19.58 -3.17
N ARG A 316 14.77 -18.75 -3.91
CA ARG A 316 14.06 -19.24 -5.07
C ARG A 316 15.09 -19.44 -6.16
N GLN A 317 15.34 -20.68 -6.55
CA GLN A 317 15.92 -20.90 -7.87
C GLN A 317 14.87 -20.38 -8.85
N GLU A 318 15.25 -19.41 -9.69
CA GLU A 318 14.44 -19.15 -10.88
C GLU A 318 14.32 -20.51 -11.58
N PRO A 319 13.09 -20.96 -11.90
CA PRO A 319 12.96 -22.19 -12.67
C PRO A 319 13.82 -22.01 -13.91
N GLU A 320 14.80 -22.90 -14.13
CA GLU A 320 15.57 -22.89 -15.37
C GLU A 320 14.56 -22.76 -16.51
N GLU A 321 14.69 -21.71 -17.32
CA GLU A 321 13.95 -21.64 -18.57
C GLU A 321 14.32 -22.89 -19.36
N CYS A 322 13.37 -23.82 -19.41
CA CYS A 322 13.59 -25.16 -19.92
C CYS A 322 13.98 -25.06 -21.39
N LYS A 323 15.27 -25.27 -21.68
CA LYS A 323 15.79 -25.35 -23.05
C LYS A 323 15.19 -26.52 -23.84
N ASP A 324 14.50 -27.45 -23.15
CA ASP A 324 13.85 -28.64 -23.73
C ASP A 324 12.33 -28.76 -23.46
N MET A 325 11.61 -27.65 -23.23
CA MET A 325 10.13 -27.66 -23.15
C MET A 325 9.40 -27.51 -24.49
N ARG A 326 10.07 -27.71 -25.64
CA ARG A 326 9.47 -27.50 -26.97
C ARG A 326 8.19 -28.32 -27.25
N SER A 327 7.85 -29.29 -26.43
CA SER A 327 6.68 -30.16 -26.60
C SER A 327 5.56 -29.97 -25.56
N VAL A 328 5.74 -29.11 -24.53
CA VAL A 328 4.73 -28.90 -23.49
C VAL A 328 4.18 -27.48 -23.50
N GLU A 329 2.88 -27.34 -23.71
CA GLU A 329 2.17 -26.05 -23.67
C GLU A 329 1.10 -26.05 -22.57
N LEU A 330 0.91 -24.89 -21.94
CA LEU A 330 -0.17 -24.61 -21.00
C LEU A 330 -0.95 -23.38 -21.48
N MET A 331 -2.27 -23.50 -21.51
CA MET A 331 -3.19 -22.43 -21.88
C MET A 331 -4.33 -22.35 -20.87
N ILE A 332 -4.69 -21.14 -20.45
CA ILE A 332 -5.93 -20.88 -19.73
C ILE A 332 -7.02 -20.60 -20.77
N ALA A 333 -8.00 -21.50 -20.86
CA ALA A 333 -9.17 -21.40 -21.73
C ALA A 333 -10.30 -20.59 -21.05
N SER A 334 -10.44 -20.70 -19.74
CA SER A 334 -11.31 -19.85 -18.91
C SER A 334 -10.60 -19.58 -17.57
N PRO A 335 -10.68 -18.37 -17.01
CA PRO A 335 -11.39 -17.19 -17.52
C PRO A 335 -10.68 -16.54 -18.73
N GLU A 336 -11.44 -15.77 -19.51
CA GLU A 336 -10.85 -14.83 -20.48
C GLU A 336 -10.09 -13.72 -19.74
N ASP A 337 -9.07 -13.16 -20.39
CA ASP A 337 -8.30 -12.06 -19.78
C ASP A 337 -9.19 -10.82 -19.65
N LYS A 338 -9.18 -10.20 -18.46
CA LYS A 338 -10.02 -9.07 -18.05
C LYS A 338 -11.52 -9.37 -18.05
N SER A 339 -11.90 -10.65 -17.98
CA SER A 339 -13.29 -11.06 -17.79
C SER A 339 -13.88 -10.47 -16.51
N ARG A 340 -15.19 -10.24 -16.54
CA ARG A 340 -15.93 -9.51 -15.52
C ARG A 340 -16.85 -10.48 -14.79
N HIS A 341 -16.78 -10.47 -13.47
CA HIS A 341 -17.61 -11.30 -12.61
C HIS A 341 -18.28 -10.42 -11.58
N VAL A 342 -19.59 -10.56 -11.42
CA VAL A 342 -20.38 -9.77 -10.48
C VAL A 342 -21.07 -10.70 -9.49
N PHE A 343 -21.15 -10.26 -8.23
CA PHE A 343 -22.04 -10.91 -7.27
C PHE A 343 -23.48 -10.78 -7.73
N SER A 344 -24.21 -11.88 -7.68
CA SER A 344 -25.62 -11.94 -8.05
C SER A 344 -26.51 -11.20 -7.05
N ASP A 345 -27.63 -10.68 -7.55
CA ASP A 345 -28.65 -9.97 -6.76
C ASP A 345 -29.29 -10.88 -5.69
N GLU A 346 -29.90 -10.26 -4.68
CA GLU A 346 -30.50 -10.98 -3.55
C GLU A 346 -31.78 -11.74 -3.95
N TYR A 347 -32.50 -11.23 -4.96
CA TYR A 347 -33.82 -11.69 -5.37
C TYR A 347 -33.83 -12.85 -6.38
N LEU A 348 -32.66 -13.37 -6.77
CA LEU A 348 -32.59 -14.64 -7.50
C LEU A 348 -32.96 -15.78 -6.53
N LEU A 349 -33.55 -16.87 -7.05
CA LEU A 349 -33.90 -18.08 -6.26
C LEU A 349 -32.79 -18.38 -5.24
N SER A 350 -33.12 -18.63 -3.97
CA SER A 350 -32.19 -18.58 -2.82
C SER A 350 -30.89 -19.41 -2.94
N GLU A 351 -30.85 -20.39 -3.85
CA GLU A 351 -29.65 -21.16 -4.19
C GLU A 351 -28.64 -20.38 -5.06
N HIS A 352 -29.07 -19.30 -5.72
CA HIS A 352 -28.28 -18.49 -6.65
C HIS A 352 -28.07 -17.05 -6.17
N SER A 353 -28.68 -16.61 -5.08
CA SER A 353 -28.50 -15.25 -4.56
C SER A 353 -27.16 -15.06 -3.83
N ASN A 354 -26.65 -13.83 -3.86
CA ASN A 354 -25.44 -13.36 -3.18
C ASN A 354 -24.18 -14.20 -3.50
N LYS A 355 -23.97 -14.56 -4.76
CA LYS A 355 -22.84 -15.39 -5.22
C LYS A 355 -22.12 -14.81 -6.42
N LEU A 356 -20.80 -14.99 -6.46
CA LEU A 356 -19.96 -14.77 -7.64
C LEU A 356 -19.40 -16.12 -8.11
N ILE A 357 -19.56 -16.42 -9.40
CA ILE A 357 -19.08 -17.67 -10.02
C ILE A 357 -17.89 -17.36 -10.93
N LEU A 358 -16.81 -18.11 -10.75
CA LEU A 358 -15.60 -18.07 -11.57
C LEU A 358 -15.29 -19.47 -12.10
N GLU A 359 -15.35 -19.64 -13.42
CA GLU A 359 -15.03 -20.89 -14.10
C GLU A 359 -13.57 -20.90 -14.56
N LEU A 360 -12.85 -21.94 -14.16
CA LEU A 360 -11.44 -22.16 -14.48
C LEU A 360 -11.34 -23.35 -15.42
N GLU A 361 -10.70 -23.16 -16.56
CA GLU A 361 -10.39 -24.23 -17.51
C GLU A 361 -9.00 -24.03 -18.09
N ALA A 362 -8.18 -25.08 -18.04
CA ALA A 362 -6.87 -25.14 -18.64
C ALA A 362 -6.80 -26.24 -19.69
N LYS A 363 -6.03 -25.97 -20.75
CA LYS A 363 -5.66 -26.92 -21.78
C LYS A 363 -4.15 -27.08 -21.76
N THR A 364 -3.69 -28.31 -21.95
CA THR A 364 -2.27 -28.62 -22.08
C THR A 364 -2.01 -29.39 -23.36
N VAL A 365 -0.83 -29.21 -23.92
CA VAL A 365 -0.28 -30.11 -24.94
C VAL A 365 0.96 -30.73 -24.33
N PRO A 366 1.11 -32.06 -24.26
CA PRO A 366 0.08 -33.08 -24.48
C PRO A 366 -1.09 -32.98 -23.46
N GLU A 367 -2.28 -33.43 -23.86
CA GLU A 367 -3.50 -33.31 -23.04
C GLU A 367 -3.44 -34.07 -21.70
N ARG A 368 -2.61 -35.12 -21.62
CA ARG A 368 -2.44 -35.93 -20.40
C ARG A 368 -2.08 -35.13 -19.14
N TYR A 369 -1.53 -33.92 -19.31
CA TYR A 369 -1.13 -33.04 -18.22
C TYR A 369 -2.26 -32.13 -17.71
N ALA A 370 -3.41 -32.06 -18.38
CA ALA A 370 -4.46 -31.09 -18.06
C ALA A 370 -4.99 -31.25 -16.62
N ASP A 371 -5.14 -32.48 -16.14
CA ASP A 371 -5.60 -32.76 -14.77
C ASP A 371 -4.53 -32.50 -13.70
N SER A 372 -3.27 -32.27 -14.10
CA SER A 372 -2.16 -31.93 -13.21
C SER A 372 -1.97 -30.42 -13.01
N VAL A 373 -2.77 -29.58 -13.68
CA VAL A 373 -2.70 -28.13 -13.55
C VAL A 373 -3.12 -27.71 -12.14
N GLU A 374 -2.24 -26.99 -11.46
CA GLU A 374 -2.44 -26.36 -10.15
C GLU A 374 -2.93 -24.92 -10.34
N TRP A 375 -4.03 -24.55 -9.68
CA TRP A 375 -4.59 -23.21 -9.77
C TRP A 375 -4.25 -22.38 -8.53
N THR A 376 -3.82 -21.14 -8.72
CA THR A 376 -3.88 -20.10 -7.69
C THR A 376 -5.10 -19.23 -7.98
N ILE A 377 -6.01 -19.21 -7.02
CA ILE A 377 -7.35 -18.62 -7.15
C ILE A 377 -7.43 -17.46 -6.17
N PRO A 378 -7.93 -16.27 -6.57
CA PRO A 378 -8.02 -15.14 -5.67
C PRO A 378 -8.85 -15.47 -4.42
N GLU A 379 -8.43 -14.93 -3.28
CA GLU A 379 -9.24 -14.92 -2.07
C GLU A 379 -10.04 -13.63 -2.03
N ILE A 380 -11.23 -13.71 -1.42
CA ILE A 380 -12.09 -12.58 -1.14
C ILE A 380 -12.40 -12.68 0.35
N GLU A 381 -11.77 -11.83 1.16
CA GLU A 381 -11.96 -11.85 2.61
C GLU A 381 -13.42 -11.57 2.97
N GLY A 382 -13.98 -12.30 3.94
CA GLY A 382 -15.40 -12.22 4.30
C GLY A 382 -16.36 -13.01 3.39
N SER A 383 -15.93 -13.45 2.20
CA SER A 383 -16.73 -14.35 1.33
C SER A 383 -16.44 -15.82 1.60
N ASN A 384 -17.48 -16.66 1.64
CA ASN A 384 -17.30 -18.11 1.74
C ASN A 384 -16.99 -18.70 0.35
N ARG A 385 -15.77 -19.19 0.15
CA ARG A 385 -15.30 -19.79 -1.10
C ARG A 385 -15.54 -21.30 -1.11
N THR A 386 -16.24 -21.78 -2.13
CA THR A 386 -16.41 -23.21 -2.43
C THR A 386 -15.85 -23.53 -3.81
N ILE A 387 -15.23 -24.70 -3.96
CA ILE A 387 -14.57 -25.13 -5.20
C ILE A 387 -15.13 -26.50 -5.57
N THR A 388 -15.49 -26.67 -6.84
CA THR A 388 -15.97 -27.94 -7.40
C THR A 388 -15.07 -28.37 -8.56
N PRO A 389 -14.51 -29.60 -8.55
CA PRO A 389 -14.57 -30.60 -7.48
C PRO A 389 -13.94 -30.14 -6.16
N ALA A 390 -14.42 -30.68 -5.04
CA ALA A 390 -13.95 -30.28 -3.71
C ALA A 390 -12.45 -30.52 -3.54
N SER A 391 -11.75 -29.51 -3.00
CA SER A 391 -10.32 -29.59 -2.70
C SER A 391 -10.01 -28.85 -1.41
N THR A 392 -9.11 -29.40 -0.60
CA THR A 392 -8.58 -28.76 0.62
C THR A 392 -7.21 -28.11 0.40
N SER A 393 -6.66 -28.23 -0.81
CA SER A 393 -5.39 -27.60 -1.19
C SER A 393 -5.56 -26.10 -1.42
N SER A 394 -4.58 -25.30 -0.99
CA SER A 394 -4.50 -23.88 -1.39
C SER A 394 -4.24 -23.70 -2.88
N THR A 395 -3.72 -24.73 -3.55
CA THR A 395 -3.62 -24.82 -5.01
C THR A 395 -4.37 -26.06 -5.52
N PRO A 396 -5.69 -25.98 -5.74
CA PRO A 396 -6.47 -27.10 -6.23
C PRO A 396 -5.98 -27.55 -7.62
N LYS A 397 -6.02 -28.86 -7.85
CA LYS A 397 -5.60 -29.49 -9.11
C LYS A 397 -6.78 -29.86 -9.96
N GLY A 398 -6.66 -29.67 -11.28
CA GLY A 398 -7.60 -30.18 -12.26
C GLY A 398 -7.70 -29.33 -13.51
N ARG A 399 -8.15 -29.94 -14.60
CA ARG A 399 -8.35 -29.25 -15.89
C ARG A 399 -9.47 -28.21 -15.84
N LYS A 400 -10.52 -28.48 -15.06
CA LYS A 400 -11.73 -27.65 -14.93
C LYS A 400 -12.12 -27.55 -13.47
N LEU A 401 -12.31 -26.34 -12.97
CA LEU A 401 -12.79 -26.05 -11.62
C LEU A 401 -13.86 -24.96 -11.68
N THR A 402 -14.90 -25.07 -10.86
CA THR A 402 -15.87 -23.99 -10.63
C THR A 402 -15.66 -23.46 -9.23
N VAL A 403 -15.40 -22.16 -9.12
CA VAL A 403 -15.23 -21.45 -7.86
C VAL A 403 -16.48 -20.61 -7.61
N VAL A 404 -17.06 -20.73 -6.43
CA VAL A 404 -18.23 -19.95 -6.01
C VAL A 404 -17.89 -19.23 -4.72
N TYR A 405 -17.93 -17.91 -4.75
CA TYR A 405 -17.85 -17.04 -3.58
C TYR A 405 -19.27 -16.70 -3.15
N LYS A 406 -19.61 -16.93 -1.88
CA LYS A 406 -20.94 -16.63 -1.33
C LYS A 406 -20.83 -15.59 -0.20
N GLY A 407 -21.72 -14.60 -0.25
CA GLY A 407 -21.73 -13.45 0.66
C GLY A 407 -20.77 -12.37 0.14
N LEU A 408 -21.21 -11.11 0.18
CA LEU A 408 -20.35 -10.00 -0.20
C LEU A 408 -19.32 -9.73 0.92
N PRO A 409 -18.09 -9.28 0.57
CA PRO A 409 -17.07 -8.88 1.54
C PRO A 409 -17.46 -7.62 2.32
N GLU A 410 -16.85 -7.41 3.49
CA GLU A 410 -17.03 -6.20 4.30
C GLU A 410 -16.29 -4.99 3.69
N ASP A 411 -15.11 -5.20 3.10
CA ASP A 411 -14.24 -4.13 2.59
C ASP A 411 -14.35 -3.98 1.06
N ASN A 412 -14.50 -2.75 0.56
CA ASN A 412 -14.49 -2.42 -0.87
C ASN A 412 -13.19 -2.86 -1.57
N ASN A 413 -12.06 -2.94 -0.86
CA ASN A 413 -10.77 -3.40 -1.38
C ASN A 413 -10.77 -4.86 -1.84
N GLU A 414 -11.78 -5.63 -1.44
CA GLU A 414 -11.94 -7.02 -1.87
C GLU A 414 -12.47 -7.14 -3.30
N PHE A 415 -12.98 -6.06 -3.90
CA PHE A 415 -13.37 -6.01 -5.31
C PHE A 415 -12.21 -5.58 -6.24
N GLY A 416 -12.51 -5.47 -7.53
CA GLY A 416 -11.56 -4.99 -8.52
C GLY A 416 -10.72 -6.05 -9.20
N ARG A 417 -9.53 -5.64 -9.64
CA ARG A 417 -8.65 -6.49 -10.46
C ARG A 417 -8.03 -7.59 -9.59
N LYS A 418 -8.22 -8.83 -10.00
CA LYS A 418 -7.66 -10.03 -9.35
C LYS A 418 -6.91 -10.87 -10.37
N THR A 419 -6.00 -11.71 -9.89
CA THR A 419 -5.18 -12.56 -10.74
C THR A 419 -5.53 -14.03 -10.52
N VAL A 420 -5.83 -14.73 -11.62
CA VAL A 420 -5.91 -16.19 -11.66
C VAL A 420 -4.65 -16.73 -12.30
N LYS A 421 -4.07 -17.78 -11.71
CA LYS A 421 -2.83 -18.38 -12.20
C LYS A 421 -2.98 -19.88 -12.36
N ALA A 422 -2.62 -20.39 -13.53
CA ALA A 422 -2.46 -21.82 -13.77
C ALA A 422 -0.97 -22.16 -13.76
N THR A 423 -0.61 -23.22 -13.03
CA THR A 423 0.77 -23.71 -12.92
C THR A 423 0.79 -25.19 -13.29
N LEU A 424 1.65 -25.57 -14.22
CA LEU A 424 1.90 -26.97 -14.55
C LEU A 424 3.34 -27.33 -14.17
N LYS A 425 3.51 -28.42 -13.43
CA LYS A 425 4.81 -28.98 -13.06
C LYS A 425 5.00 -30.31 -13.79
N VAL A 426 6.04 -30.43 -14.60
CA VAL A 426 6.41 -31.67 -15.31
C VAL A 426 7.90 -31.91 -15.04
N ASP A 427 8.21 -33.03 -14.37
CA ASP A 427 9.57 -33.35 -13.90
C ASP A 427 10.17 -32.19 -13.05
N SER A 428 11.31 -31.64 -13.44
CA SER A 428 11.92 -30.45 -12.80
C SER A 428 11.41 -29.11 -13.36
N CYS A 429 10.56 -29.12 -14.38
CA CYS A 429 10.11 -27.93 -15.10
C CYS A 429 8.76 -27.39 -14.58
N ARG A 430 8.58 -26.07 -14.69
CA ARG A 430 7.38 -25.34 -14.28
C ARG A 430 6.93 -24.37 -15.37
N ILE A 431 5.70 -24.51 -15.85
CA ILE A 431 5.06 -23.54 -16.76
C ILE A 431 3.96 -22.82 -16.00
N GLU A 432 3.86 -21.51 -16.21
CA GLU A 432 2.83 -20.69 -15.60
C GLU A 432 2.11 -19.84 -16.65
N LYS A 433 0.81 -19.67 -16.46
CA LYS A 433 -0.01 -18.71 -17.20
C LYS A 433 -0.89 -17.96 -16.22
N THR A 434 -1.15 -16.69 -16.53
CA THR A 434 -1.99 -15.83 -15.71
C THR A 434 -3.10 -15.19 -16.56
N ARG A 435 -4.19 -14.83 -15.87
CA ARG A 435 -5.30 -14.03 -16.37
C ARG A 435 -5.66 -13.00 -15.32
N GLU A 436 -5.89 -11.76 -15.75
CA GLU A 436 -6.60 -10.78 -14.92
C GLU A 436 -8.09 -11.07 -14.98
N VAL A 437 -8.80 -10.98 -13.86
CA VAL A 437 -10.26 -10.96 -13.78
C VAL A 437 -10.69 -9.75 -12.95
N ARG A 438 -11.94 -9.30 -13.12
CA ARG A 438 -12.47 -8.12 -12.43
C ARG A 438 -13.73 -8.47 -11.67
N PHE A 439 -13.71 -8.23 -10.36
CA PHE A 439 -14.82 -8.54 -9.46
C PHE A 439 -15.61 -7.28 -9.13
N TYR A 440 -16.94 -7.38 -9.18
CA TYR A 440 -17.88 -6.29 -8.98
C TYR A 440 -18.99 -6.68 -7.99
N TYR A 441 -19.64 -5.70 -7.38
CA TYR A 441 -20.87 -5.87 -6.60
C TYR A 441 -22.08 -5.23 -7.30
N PRO A 442 -23.30 -5.73 -7.07
CA PRO A 442 -24.51 -5.11 -7.61
C PRO A 442 -24.78 -3.80 -6.87
N ARG A 443 -24.77 -2.67 -7.57
CA ARG A 443 -24.76 -1.31 -6.99
C ARG A 443 -25.96 -1.05 -6.07
N ASP A 444 -27.14 -1.43 -6.53
CA ASP A 444 -28.43 -1.00 -5.97
C ASP A 444 -29.04 -1.96 -4.95
N GLU A 445 -28.44 -3.14 -4.79
CA GLU A 445 -28.91 -4.15 -3.83
C GLU A 445 -28.45 -3.80 -2.41
N GLU A 446 -29.09 -4.40 -1.41
CA GLU A 446 -28.79 -4.17 0.02
C GLU A 446 -28.11 -5.37 0.68
N ASN A 447 -27.56 -6.30 -0.13
CA ASN A 447 -26.97 -7.56 0.33
C ASN A 447 -25.52 -7.46 0.86
N ASN A 448 -25.04 -6.26 1.16
CA ASN A 448 -23.81 -6.05 1.92
C ASN A 448 -23.94 -6.62 3.34
N PRO A 449 -22.83 -6.83 4.06
CA PRO A 449 -22.85 -7.44 5.40
C PRO A 449 -23.71 -6.72 6.44
N GLU A 450 -23.96 -5.41 6.30
CA GLU A 450 -24.85 -4.67 7.22
C GLU A 450 -26.34 -4.83 6.89
N GLY A 451 -26.71 -5.05 5.63
CA GLY A 451 -28.09 -5.29 5.22
C GLY A 451 -29.03 -4.09 5.39
N LYS A 452 -28.49 -2.86 5.54
CA LYS A 452 -29.26 -1.66 5.91
C LYS A 452 -29.37 -0.59 4.83
N HIS A 453 -28.41 -0.58 3.91
CA HIS A 453 -28.24 0.48 2.92
C HIS A 453 -27.87 -0.15 1.58
N PRO A 454 -28.10 0.53 0.45
CA PRO A 454 -27.61 0.07 -0.84
C PRO A 454 -26.09 -0.10 -0.85
N ASN A 455 -25.61 -1.08 -1.62
CA ASN A 455 -24.20 -1.44 -1.69
C ASN A 455 -23.31 -0.25 -2.09
N TRP A 456 -23.75 0.60 -3.03
CA TRP A 456 -22.99 1.79 -3.40
C TRP A 456 -22.70 2.70 -2.20
N PHE A 457 -23.69 2.92 -1.32
CA PHE A 457 -23.53 3.78 -0.15
C PHE A 457 -22.60 3.11 0.86
N TYR A 458 -22.81 1.82 1.11
CA TYR A 458 -22.02 1.03 2.04
C TYR A 458 -20.52 1.03 1.66
N TYR A 459 -20.21 0.75 0.39
CA TYR A 459 -18.83 0.62 -0.08
C TYR A 459 -18.17 1.95 -0.38
N TRP A 460 -18.84 2.91 -1.03
CA TRP A 460 -18.20 4.21 -1.33
C TRP A 460 -17.87 5.01 -0.06
N LYS A 461 -18.62 4.82 1.03
CA LYS A 461 -18.32 5.40 2.36
C LYS A 461 -16.96 4.97 2.94
N GLN A 462 -16.39 3.87 2.45
CA GLN A 462 -15.09 3.32 2.88
C GLN A 462 -13.91 3.94 2.11
N THR A 463 -14.19 4.63 1.00
CA THR A 463 -13.17 5.12 0.06
C THR A 463 -12.74 6.57 0.38
N PRO A 464 -11.68 7.09 -0.26
CA PRO A 464 -11.33 8.51 -0.18
C PRO A 464 -12.44 9.47 -0.63
N ALA A 465 -13.40 9.03 -1.46
CA ALA A 465 -14.57 9.85 -1.85
C ALA A 465 -15.42 10.27 -0.64
N ALA A 466 -15.36 9.51 0.46
CA ALA A 466 -16.02 9.79 1.72
C ALA A 466 -15.21 10.72 2.65
N ARG A 467 -14.16 11.38 2.12
CA ARG A 467 -13.23 12.24 2.85
C ARG A 467 -13.14 13.59 2.11
N PRO A 468 -14.07 14.52 2.36
CA PRO A 468 -14.31 15.70 1.50
C PRO A 468 -13.03 16.47 1.14
N PHE A 469 -12.15 16.69 2.12
CA PHE A 469 -10.81 17.24 1.90
C PHE A 469 -9.75 16.46 2.69
N GLY A 470 -9.94 15.13 2.83
CA GLY A 470 -9.10 14.23 3.63
C GLY A 470 -9.50 14.08 5.11
N GLN A 471 -10.51 14.81 5.58
CA GLN A 471 -11.00 14.71 6.96
C GLN A 471 -12.07 13.62 7.13
N ASN A 472 -12.19 13.12 8.36
CA ASN A 472 -13.27 12.21 8.73
C ASN A 472 -14.54 12.98 9.12
N VAL A 473 -15.66 12.55 8.55
CA VAL A 473 -17.01 13.02 8.88
C VAL A 473 -17.91 11.80 9.04
N ARG A 474 -18.96 11.91 9.87
CA ARG A 474 -20.00 10.89 9.89
C ARG A 474 -20.87 11.10 8.66
N ILE A 475 -20.97 10.06 7.84
CA ILE A 475 -21.86 10.03 6.67
C ILE A 475 -23.04 9.13 7.01
N ALA A 476 -24.23 9.72 7.01
CA ALA A 476 -25.51 9.08 7.28
C ALA A 476 -26.32 8.93 5.99
N TYR A 477 -27.19 7.92 5.91
CA TYR A 477 -28.01 7.67 4.72
C TYR A 477 -29.38 8.35 4.85
N GLN A 478 -29.81 9.03 3.79
CA GLN A 478 -31.07 9.76 3.71
C GLN A 478 -31.37 10.63 4.94
N CYS A 479 -32.42 10.32 5.69
CA CYS A 479 -32.91 11.10 6.82
C CYS A 479 -32.43 10.53 8.17
N GLU A 480 -31.44 9.64 8.21
CA GLU A 480 -30.97 9.08 9.48
C GLU A 480 -30.52 10.20 10.43
N GLY A 481 -31.12 10.22 11.63
CA GLY A 481 -30.89 11.25 12.65
C GLY A 481 -31.68 12.54 12.48
N ILE A 482 -32.50 12.68 11.42
CA ILE A 482 -33.28 13.88 11.11
C ILE A 482 -34.79 13.52 11.11
N PRO A 483 -35.65 14.29 11.80
CA PRO A 483 -37.09 14.10 11.71
C PRO A 483 -37.60 14.18 10.27
N SER A 484 -38.56 13.32 9.90
CA SER A 484 -39.04 13.18 8.52
C SER A 484 -39.52 14.50 7.89
N GLU A 485 -40.19 15.34 8.68
CA GLU A 485 -40.71 16.65 8.28
C GLU A 485 -39.64 17.73 8.15
N LYS A 486 -38.41 17.45 8.61
CA LYS A 486 -37.23 18.31 8.50
C LYS A 486 -36.22 17.81 7.47
N CYS A 487 -36.42 16.60 6.94
CA CYS A 487 -35.52 15.98 6.00
C CYS A 487 -35.69 16.54 4.59
N LYS A 488 -34.61 17.02 3.98
CA LYS A 488 -34.63 17.52 2.59
C LYS A 488 -34.48 16.42 1.54
N CYS A 489 -33.92 15.25 1.90
CA CYS A 489 -33.80 14.12 0.99
C CYS A 489 -35.13 13.58 0.44
N VAL A 490 -36.28 13.96 1.01
CA VAL A 490 -37.61 13.63 0.47
C VAL A 490 -37.94 14.38 -0.82
N HIS A 491 -37.20 15.45 -1.13
CA HIS A 491 -37.38 16.26 -2.32
C HIS A 491 -36.42 15.82 -3.43
N ARG A 492 -36.96 15.58 -4.63
CA ARG A 492 -36.16 15.25 -5.81
C ARG A 492 -35.20 16.40 -6.16
N GLY A 493 -33.98 16.07 -6.58
CA GLY A 493 -32.94 17.04 -6.90
C GLY A 493 -32.02 17.38 -5.73
N VAL A 494 -32.38 17.03 -4.50
CA VAL A 494 -31.54 17.20 -3.31
C VAL A 494 -30.68 15.95 -3.13
N ILE A 495 -29.39 16.02 -3.44
CA ILE A 495 -28.50 14.84 -3.41
C ILE A 495 -27.87 14.59 -2.05
N GLY A 496 -27.73 15.62 -1.22
CA GLY A 496 -27.31 15.53 0.18
C GLY A 496 -28.02 16.56 1.03
N GLN A 497 -27.73 16.53 2.33
CA GLN A 497 -28.09 17.60 3.24
C GLN A 497 -27.17 17.62 4.46
N TYR A 498 -26.95 18.82 4.97
CA TYR A 498 -26.47 19.09 6.31
C TYR A 498 -27.57 19.80 7.10
N ASN A 499 -27.83 19.35 8.33
CA ASN A 499 -28.80 20.00 9.21
C ASN A 499 -28.17 20.34 10.57
N PRO A 500 -27.90 21.62 10.87
CA PRO A 500 -27.18 22.00 12.09
C PRO A 500 -27.93 21.69 13.40
N TYR A 501 -29.24 21.45 13.37
CA TYR A 501 -30.07 21.28 14.56
C TYR A 501 -30.29 19.82 14.95
N TYR A 502 -30.22 18.90 13.99
CA TYR A 502 -30.51 17.47 14.19
C TYR A 502 -29.31 16.57 13.87
N SER A 503 -28.40 17.02 13.01
CA SER A 503 -27.15 16.31 12.77
C SER A 503 -26.30 16.35 14.04
N GLY A 504 -26.05 15.19 14.63
CA GLY A 504 -25.04 15.07 15.69
C GLY A 504 -23.67 15.58 15.22
N TYR A 505 -22.74 15.81 16.15
CA TYR A 505 -21.44 16.42 15.84
C TYR A 505 -20.75 15.79 14.60
N LYS A 506 -20.50 16.62 13.57
CA LYS A 506 -19.88 16.26 12.27
C LYS A 506 -20.64 15.23 11.44
N THR A 507 -21.96 15.34 11.34
CA THR A 507 -22.78 14.45 10.49
C THR A 507 -23.32 15.16 9.27
N ILE A 508 -23.08 14.58 8.09
CA ILE A 508 -23.73 14.93 6.82
C ILE A 508 -24.55 13.74 6.34
N ASN A 509 -25.61 14.01 5.59
CA ASN A 509 -26.54 13.01 5.11
C ASN A 509 -26.50 12.97 3.58
N ILE A 510 -26.28 11.79 3.02
CA ILE A 510 -26.30 11.56 1.57
C ILE A 510 -27.67 11.00 1.23
N CYS A 511 -28.39 11.69 0.34
CA CYS A 511 -29.71 11.26 -0.09
C CYS A 511 -29.61 10.04 -1.01
N ASN A 512 -30.75 9.42 -1.30
CA ASN A 512 -30.75 8.29 -2.20
C ASN A 512 -30.51 8.77 -3.63
N LEU A 513 -29.28 8.61 -4.11
CA LEU A 513 -28.89 9.08 -5.43
C LEU A 513 -29.75 8.48 -6.55
N LYS A 514 -30.31 7.28 -6.36
CA LYS A 514 -31.23 6.67 -7.34
C LYS A 514 -32.53 7.46 -7.49
N THR A 515 -33.03 8.11 -6.46
CA THR A 515 -34.28 8.89 -6.51
C THR A 515 -34.05 10.39 -6.64
N ASN A 516 -32.87 10.86 -6.23
CA ASN A 516 -32.58 12.28 -6.04
C ASN A 516 -31.72 12.89 -7.16
N THR A 517 -31.13 12.07 -8.03
CA THR A 517 -30.40 12.53 -9.22
C THR A 517 -31.29 12.59 -10.47
N TRP A 518 -30.79 13.16 -11.56
CA TRP A 518 -31.55 13.28 -12.81
C TRP A 518 -31.58 12.00 -13.63
N ASP A 519 -30.48 11.23 -13.61
CA ASP A 519 -30.41 9.89 -14.21
C ASP A 519 -30.12 8.84 -13.12
N PRO A 520 -31.09 7.98 -12.76
CA PRO A 520 -30.92 6.95 -11.75
C PRO A 520 -29.91 5.85 -12.15
N ASP A 521 -29.69 5.65 -13.45
CA ASP A 521 -28.80 4.59 -13.94
C ASP A 521 -27.34 5.00 -13.80
N THR A 522 -27.03 6.29 -13.85
CA THR A 522 -25.67 6.81 -13.73
C THR A 522 -25.44 7.71 -12.52
N PHE A 523 -26.46 7.96 -11.71
CA PHE A 523 -26.46 8.97 -10.64
C PHE A 523 -26.04 10.35 -11.16
N TYR A 524 -26.57 10.76 -12.31
CA TYR A 524 -26.12 11.99 -12.99
C TYR A 524 -26.61 13.26 -12.30
N VAL A 525 -25.69 14.21 -12.10
CA VAL A 525 -25.98 15.58 -11.65
C VAL A 525 -25.11 16.58 -12.39
N GLU A 526 -25.57 17.84 -12.42
CA GLU A 526 -24.74 18.98 -12.76
C GLU A 526 -24.70 19.96 -11.61
N LEU A 527 -23.50 20.40 -11.27
CA LEU A 527 -23.28 21.47 -10.29
C LEU A 527 -22.75 22.72 -11.00
N PRO A 528 -23.22 23.92 -10.60
CA PRO A 528 -22.63 25.19 -11.01
C PRO A 528 -21.10 25.23 -10.85
N ALA A 529 -20.39 25.55 -11.94
CA ALA A 529 -18.94 25.74 -11.94
C ALA A 529 -18.60 27.19 -11.55
N VAL A 530 -18.72 27.52 -10.26
CA VAL A 530 -18.53 28.88 -9.72
C VAL A 530 -17.28 28.94 -8.85
N LYS A 531 -16.43 29.95 -9.05
CA LYS A 531 -15.25 30.21 -8.20
C LYS A 531 -14.94 31.71 -8.13
N ARG A 532 -15.00 32.30 -6.94
CA ARG A 532 -14.83 33.76 -6.77
C ARG A 532 -13.42 34.24 -7.10
N SER A 533 -12.43 33.36 -7.06
CA SER A 533 -11.07 33.67 -7.51
C SER A 533 -10.90 33.71 -9.04
N ILE A 534 -11.90 33.26 -9.81
CA ILE A 534 -11.87 33.20 -11.28
C ILE A 534 -13.07 34.00 -11.85
N PRO A 535 -12.89 35.30 -12.15
CA PRO A 535 -14.00 36.21 -12.51
C PRO A 535 -14.89 35.75 -13.68
N SER A 536 -14.34 35.00 -14.65
CA SER A 536 -15.10 34.48 -15.79
C SER A 536 -16.17 33.46 -15.39
N THR A 537 -16.00 32.77 -14.25
CA THR A 537 -16.99 31.82 -13.72
C THR A 537 -18.19 32.52 -13.06
N LEU A 538 -18.02 33.79 -12.65
CA LEU A 538 -19.07 34.59 -12.02
C LEU A 538 -20.01 35.24 -13.05
N SER A 539 -19.50 35.46 -14.27
CA SER A 539 -20.26 36.05 -15.38
C SER A 539 -20.78 35.02 -16.38
N GLY A 540 -20.03 33.92 -16.61
CA GLY A 540 -20.45 32.82 -17.47
C GLY A 540 -21.09 31.68 -16.70
N ARG A 541 -22.24 31.19 -17.16
CA ARG A 541 -22.92 30.02 -16.57
C ARG A 541 -22.38 28.74 -17.19
N ASN A 542 -21.54 28.04 -16.45
CA ASN A 542 -20.99 26.74 -16.82
C ASN A 542 -21.29 25.74 -15.73
N PHE A 543 -21.42 24.47 -16.08
CA PHE A 543 -21.74 23.41 -15.13
C PHE A 543 -20.74 22.28 -15.27
N PHE A 544 -20.43 21.63 -14.15
CA PHE A 544 -19.69 20.38 -14.14
C PHE A 544 -20.66 19.22 -13.99
N SER A 545 -20.48 18.20 -14.83
CA SER A 545 -21.27 16.97 -14.84
C SER A 545 -20.58 15.88 -14.03
N TYR A 546 -21.32 15.22 -13.15
CA TYR A 546 -20.83 14.12 -12.32
C TYR A 546 -21.74 12.89 -12.43
N THR A 547 -21.15 11.72 -12.20
CA THR A 547 -21.85 10.41 -12.26
C THR A 547 -21.24 9.46 -11.23
N TYR A 548 -22.02 8.49 -10.76
CA TYR A 548 -21.58 7.40 -9.88
C TYR A 548 -20.81 7.91 -8.64
N ILE A 549 -19.63 7.35 -8.36
CA ILE A 549 -18.81 7.72 -7.20
C ILE A 549 -18.41 9.21 -7.21
N ASP A 550 -18.31 9.84 -8.38
CA ASP A 550 -18.01 11.28 -8.45
C ASP A 550 -19.17 12.10 -7.90
N THR A 551 -20.42 11.71 -8.20
CA THR A 551 -21.62 12.37 -7.65
C THR A 551 -21.64 12.26 -6.14
N PHE A 552 -21.30 11.08 -5.59
CA PHE A 552 -21.15 10.89 -4.15
C PHE A 552 -20.04 11.77 -3.56
N ALA A 553 -18.89 11.87 -4.22
CA ALA A 553 -17.77 12.66 -3.74
C ALA A 553 -18.09 14.16 -3.66
N VAL A 554 -18.65 14.73 -4.73
CA VAL A 554 -18.98 16.17 -4.77
C VAL A 554 -20.09 16.52 -3.78
N ASP A 555 -21.05 15.62 -3.57
CA ASP A 555 -22.08 15.76 -2.55
C ASP A 555 -21.47 15.80 -1.13
N VAL A 556 -20.58 14.86 -0.82
CA VAL A 556 -19.84 14.85 0.46
C VAL A 556 -19.03 16.14 0.68
N MET A 557 -18.37 16.66 -0.36
CA MET A 557 -17.61 17.92 -0.30
C MET A 557 -18.52 19.12 -0.07
N HIS A 558 -19.64 19.19 -0.80
CA HIS A 558 -20.63 20.25 -0.73
C HIS A 558 -21.26 20.33 0.67
N GLU A 559 -21.81 19.23 1.17
CA GLU A 559 -22.47 19.17 2.49
C GLU A 559 -21.51 19.38 3.65
N PHE A 560 -20.26 18.92 3.52
CA PHE A 560 -19.24 19.22 4.53
C PHE A 560 -18.90 20.71 4.57
N THR A 561 -19.02 21.42 3.46
CA THR A 561 -18.77 22.86 3.40
C THR A 561 -19.86 23.62 4.14
N HIS A 562 -21.14 23.24 3.98
CA HIS A 562 -22.23 23.76 4.82
C HIS A 562 -21.94 23.54 6.32
N PHE A 563 -21.53 22.32 6.69
CA PHE A 563 -21.14 22.01 8.07
C PHE A 563 -20.04 22.95 8.58
N ASN A 564 -18.98 23.13 7.79
CA ASN A 564 -17.83 23.93 8.16
C ASN A 564 -18.16 25.42 8.25
N ASN A 565 -18.90 25.94 7.28
CA ASN A 565 -19.38 27.32 7.25
C ASN A 565 -20.24 27.62 8.47
N PHE A 566 -21.25 26.79 8.75
CA PHE A 566 -22.12 26.99 9.91
C PHE A 566 -21.33 27.07 11.22
N HIS A 567 -20.42 26.13 11.48
CA HIS A 567 -19.63 26.12 12.71
C HIS A 567 -18.58 27.25 12.78
N THR A 568 -18.16 27.78 11.64
CA THR A 568 -17.20 28.89 11.57
C THR A 568 -17.90 30.23 11.75
N PHE A 569 -19.04 30.42 11.09
CA PHE A 569 -19.78 31.69 11.06
C PHE A 569 -20.66 31.86 12.29
N TRP A 570 -21.23 30.75 12.79
CA TRP A 570 -22.25 30.72 13.83
C TRP A 570 -21.84 29.85 15.04
N PRO A 571 -20.70 30.12 15.70
CA PRO A 571 -20.22 29.29 16.81
C PRO A 571 -21.13 29.32 18.05
N GLN A 572 -22.07 30.27 18.13
CA GLN A 572 -23.08 30.39 19.18
C GLN A 572 -24.51 30.13 18.66
N GLY A 573 -24.62 29.52 17.46
CA GLY A 573 -25.89 29.38 16.74
C GLY A 573 -26.19 30.57 15.82
N TRP A 574 -27.03 30.30 14.82
CA TRP A 574 -27.48 31.29 13.84
C TRP A 574 -28.36 32.36 14.47
N LYS A 575 -28.28 33.59 13.96
CA LYS A 575 -29.04 34.75 14.46
C LYS A 575 -29.53 35.62 13.31
N GLU A 576 -30.85 35.68 13.16
CA GLU A 576 -31.56 36.53 12.20
C GLU A 576 -31.13 38.02 12.24
N SER A 577 -30.79 38.56 13.41
CA SER A 577 -30.35 39.96 13.51
C SER A 577 -28.98 40.25 12.88
N GLU A 578 -28.19 39.21 12.60
CA GLU A 578 -26.82 39.29 12.08
C GLU A 578 -26.71 38.81 10.62
N ASP A 579 -27.81 38.35 10.00
CA ASP A 579 -27.93 37.85 8.62
C ASP A 579 -29.31 38.30 8.10
N LYS A 580 -29.36 39.49 7.49
CA LYS A 580 -30.62 40.19 7.20
C LYS A 580 -31.27 39.77 5.89
N ASP A 581 -30.48 39.29 4.96
CA ASP A 581 -30.91 38.81 3.65
C ASP A 581 -31.08 37.29 3.60
N GLU A 582 -30.83 36.60 4.71
CA GLU A 582 -31.13 35.19 4.95
C GLU A 582 -30.42 34.29 3.94
N ASP A 583 -29.11 34.53 3.78
CA ASP A 583 -28.21 33.79 2.90
C ASP A 583 -27.25 32.84 3.63
N ASP A 584 -27.40 32.73 4.96
CA ASP A 584 -26.61 31.92 5.90
C ASP A 584 -25.17 32.43 6.16
N ILE A 585 -24.81 33.60 5.63
CA ILE A 585 -23.56 34.32 5.93
C ILE A 585 -23.87 35.55 6.82
N PRO A 586 -23.15 35.76 7.92
CA PRO A 586 -23.31 37.00 8.68
C PRO A 586 -22.97 38.24 7.85
N ASP A 587 -23.83 39.27 7.84
CA ASP A 587 -23.68 40.55 7.10
C ASP A 587 -22.26 41.15 7.26
N ARG A 588 -21.67 40.96 8.45
CA ARG A 588 -20.35 41.46 8.83
C ARG A 588 -19.19 40.80 8.07
N LEU A 589 -19.38 39.62 7.48
CA LEU A 589 -18.34 38.83 6.80
C LEU A 589 -18.39 38.99 5.28
N GLU A 590 -19.58 39.16 4.71
CA GLU A 590 -19.83 39.13 3.28
C GLU A 590 -18.96 40.09 2.46
N LYS A 591 -18.82 41.35 2.88
CA LYS A 591 -17.96 42.32 2.15
C LYS A 591 -16.51 41.82 2.01
N GLY A 592 -16.00 41.14 3.05
CA GLY A 592 -14.68 40.53 3.02
C GLY A 592 -14.58 39.32 2.10
N MET A 593 -15.71 38.63 1.89
CA MET A 593 -15.85 37.48 0.98
C MET A 593 -16.27 37.88 -0.45
N LYS A 594 -16.44 39.18 -0.70
CA LYS A 594 -16.90 39.78 -1.97
C LYS A 594 -18.39 39.50 -2.27
N PHE A 595 -19.20 39.32 -1.23
CA PHE A 595 -20.67 39.30 -1.32
C PHE A 595 -21.26 40.65 -0.94
N ARG A 596 -22.55 40.86 -1.20
CA ARG A 596 -23.27 42.09 -0.88
C ARG A 596 -24.27 41.86 0.27
N PRO A 597 -24.10 42.55 1.42
CA PRO A 597 -24.96 42.38 2.60
C PRO A 597 -26.39 42.87 2.55
N ASP A 598 -26.87 43.16 1.35
CA ASP A 598 -28.23 43.60 1.09
C ASP A 598 -28.91 42.68 0.08
N MET A 599 -28.31 41.52 -0.21
CA MET A 599 -28.70 40.61 -1.26
C MET A 599 -28.42 39.17 -0.88
N LYS A 600 -29.51 38.42 -0.76
CA LYS A 600 -29.46 36.98 -0.54
C LYS A 600 -28.51 36.22 -1.48
N GLN A 601 -28.42 36.67 -2.73
CA GLN A 601 -27.56 36.06 -3.73
C GLN A 601 -26.89 37.14 -4.57
N THR A 602 -25.59 37.30 -4.41
CA THR A 602 -24.77 38.28 -5.15
C THR A 602 -24.51 37.85 -6.59
N TYR A 603 -24.19 36.57 -6.79
CA TYR A 603 -23.76 36.02 -8.10
C TYR A 603 -24.86 35.18 -8.77
N TRP A 604 -24.88 35.13 -10.10
CA TRP A 604 -25.82 34.28 -10.87
C TRP A 604 -27.31 34.50 -10.55
N ARG A 605 -27.71 35.72 -10.19
CA ARG A 605 -29.07 36.17 -9.73
C ARG A 605 -30.28 35.76 -10.55
N GLU A 606 -30.06 35.19 -11.72
CA GLU A 606 -31.06 34.74 -12.67
C GLU A 606 -31.39 33.24 -12.50
N VAL A 607 -30.63 32.55 -11.64
CA VAL A 607 -30.84 31.15 -11.23
C VAL A 607 -30.86 31.16 -9.71
N ASP A 608 -31.83 30.46 -9.13
CA ASP A 608 -31.89 30.28 -7.69
C ASP A 608 -30.81 29.29 -7.25
N LEU A 609 -29.78 29.81 -6.58
CA LEU A 609 -28.74 29.03 -5.92
C LEU A 609 -29.00 28.93 -4.42
N ASN A 610 -30.17 29.33 -3.91
CA ASN A 610 -30.50 29.37 -2.48
C ASN A 610 -29.69 30.34 -1.59
N GLY A 611 -28.65 31.00 -2.09
CA GLY A 611 -27.97 32.09 -1.37
C GLY A 611 -26.47 32.18 -1.67
N ASP A 612 -25.76 33.11 -1.03
CA ASP A 612 -24.31 33.24 -1.19
C ASP A 612 -23.52 32.18 -0.39
N GLU A 613 -24.08 31.59 0.66
CA GLU A 613 -23.45 30.45 1.35
C GLU A 613 -23.40 29.20 0.44
N GLU A 614 -24.43 28.95 -0.37
CA GLU A 614 -24.39 27.90 -1.41
C GLU A 614 -23.28 28.18 -2.42
N VAL A 615 -23.02 29.45 -2.76
CA VAL A 615 -21.91 29.79 -3.66
C VAL A 615 -20.56 29.36 -3.05
N LEU A 616 -20.41 29.41 -1.72
CA LEU A 616 -19.22 28.88 -1.04
C LEU A 616 -19.14 27.35 -1.14
N THR A 617 -20.26 26.63 -0.99
CA THR A 617 -20.28 25.17 -1.06
C THR A 617 -20.00 24.67 -2.48
N LEU A 618 -20.58 25.32 -3.49
CA LEU A 618 -20.30 25.08 -4.91
C LEU A 618 -18.84 25.37 -5.25
N GLU A 619 -18.29 26.50 -4.77
CA GLU A 619 -16.88 26.86 -4.96
C GLU A 619 -15.93 25.80 -4.38
N ALA A 620 -16.29 25.19 -3.25
CA ALA A 620 -15.48 24.15 -2.62
C ALA A 620 -15.38 22.86 -3.46
N THR A 621 -16.34 22.61 -4.35
CA THR A 621 -16.31 21.49 -5.30
C THR A 621 -15.59 21.81 -6.62
N TYR A 622 -15.28 23.09 -6.89
CA TYR A 622 -14.82 23.53 -8.22
C TYR A 622 -13.53 22.84 -8.68
N ASP A 623 -12.58 22.62 -7.77
CA ASP A 623 -11.28 22.01 -8.11
C ASP A 623 -11.31 20.47 -8.14
N TYR A 624 -12.48 19.87 -7.86
CA TYR A 624 -12.65 18.43 -7.94
C TYR A 624 -12.52 17.95 -9.40
N GLN A 625 -11.75 16.89 -9.61
CA GLN A 625 -11.56 16.30 -10.93
C GLN A 625 -12.42 15.04 -11.06
N ALA A 626 -13.41 15.07 -11.96
CA ALA A 626 -14.21 13.87 -12.26
C ALA A 626 -13.30 12.69 -12.66
N GLY A 627 -13.56 11.52 -12.08
CA GLY A 627 -12.73 10.33 -12.24
C GLY A 627 -11.62 10.18 -11.20
N ALA A 628 -11.44 11.13 -10.27
CA ALA A 628 -10.42 11.06 -9.21
C ALA A 628 -10.53 9.79 -8.35
N TYR A 629 -11.73 9.19 -8.27
CA TYR A 629 -11.98 7.99 -7.46
C TYR A 629 -12.48 6.81 -8.28
N ASP A 630 -12.32 6.83 -9.61
CA ASP A 630 -12.76 5.74 -10.50
C ASP A 630 -12.13 4.40 -10.08
N GLU A 631 -10.89 4.39 -9.59
CA GLU A 631 -10.22 3.15 -9.16
C GLU A 631 -10.90 2.41 -7.99
N TYR A 632 -11.80 3.08 -7.27
CA TYR A 632 -12.55 2.51 -6.15
C TYR A 632 -13.98 2.10 -6.51
N ASP A 633 -14.48 2.50 -7.68
CA ASP A 633 -15.87 2.23 -8.09
C ASP A 633 -16.01 0.90 -8.82
N TRP A 634 -16.12 -0.18 -8.04
CA TRP A 634 -16.33 -1.55 -8.51
C TRP A 634 -17.81 -1.96 -8.46
N ALA A 635 -18.72 -0.98 -8.48
CA ALA A 635 -20.15 -1.24 -8.57
C ALA A 635 -20.56 -1.65 -9.99
N LYS A 636 -21.65 -2.41 -10.11
CA LYS A 636 -22.38 -2.66 -11.36
C LYS A 636 -23.82 -2.15 -11.24
N PRO A 637 -24.24 -1.16 -12.04
CA PRO A 637 -23.38 -0.31 -12.89
C PRO A 637 -22.47 0.60 -12.05
N GLY A 638 -21.40 1.12 -12.66
CA GLY A 638 -20.38 1.95 -12.00
C GLY A 638 -19.32 2.40 -13.01
N LYS A 639 -18.36 3.24 -12.61
CA LYS A 639 -17.31 3.78 -13.49
C LYS A 639 -16.43 2.72 -14.11
N ASN A 640 -16.06 1.69 -13.35
CA ASN A 640 -15.29 0.57 -13.89
C ASN A 640 -16.13 -0.47 -14.63
N TRP A 641 -17.46 -0.27 -14.72
CA TRP A 641 -18.35 -1.11 -15.51
C TRP A 641 -18.60 -0.47 -16.89
N PRO A 642 -18.04 -1.00 -17.99
CA PRO A 642 -18.27 -0.45 -19.32
C PRO A 642 -19.75 -0.54 -19.70
N LYS A 643 -20.25 0.49 -20.39
CA LYS A 643 -21.58 0.49 -21.02
C LYS A 643 -21.72 -0.64 -22.03
#